data_AF-A0A3B5LV65-F1
#
_entry.id   AF-A0A3B5LV65-F1
#
_cell.length_a   1.000
_cell.length_b   1.000
_cell.length_c   1.000
_cell.angle_alpha   90.00
_cell.angle_beta   90.00
_cell.angle_gamma   90.00
#
_symmetry.space_group_name_H-M   'P 1'
#
loop_
_entity.id
_entity.type
_entity.pdbx_description
1 polymer ?
#
loop_
_entity_poly.entity_id
_entity_poly.type
_entity_poly.pdbx_seq_one_letter_code
_entity_poly.pdbx_strand_id
1 'polypeptide(L)'
;MPKKTEFTAVTSSSHEDNFSAKELMVHAPTVSGWRSSRLCSYPQHLTLQLAERCRIRKLQLLAHQYMIPAKVEFHVGDSLPEASPPGFPGQFHRLGYVSLSDNEKTGFKARELKSVHVDAVGTYLRITLHRNHANRYNRYNQVICWGISPRSETKLLGKCLSISQFDDLAFDMYQDPEVAHIIRLLDQKKQAVVRQENFEEAKKLKQAIADLQKVGERLARYDVEKKCAIEKENYDLAKTKKELMDEYRKSVYQQLEVHNLLDMTMVSLKQLIMLQLHSRHHIQTPSAGNSPKSDVLRSPRGPDLSGEPEPLTEKALREAGLPIEAFGESLVAGAYSKTWCYREDALLAVHSKLLEVSSTTPKDELRNTIRAAVFLVKKALLDKVSSVFHASLKLLRLMLSQLIPSLGLGRVEVTHCLEQTLPNLLARTGDSPNRLRAAAITLIQEIAIMKDVRASQVIPSELVKPFKSNFPPRLAQSRAELLEKLLVELGTDNSGFTLENVITFCTAALEHSAKGVRELAASIILSLYEQHRGAVLSYLPPNDASTQKNFLYKTLFDGFGKIDGKTAEPQQPGQKEKKEIHFLQKQLAALKGITVGGAVISLHLHQLSQHLIISVYDLHMCIFCGKKDESFTEDGLDLHYWKQCLMLQRCDECRQVVEIASLTEHLLRECENRSRFSQCPRCSEAVPTEELTGHVQGSNCNRKVPGEGINSTVPLLSLLQAWKTHLMGREGCKQNSRRTAVSQRTQPAQGEAFICLLPAWCRVQEV
;
A
#
# COMPACT_ATOMS: atom_id res chain seq x y z
N MET A 1 13.26 12.46 -3.26
CA MET A 1 13.24 12.32 -1.78
C MET A 1 13.96 11.03 -1.38
N PRO A 2 14.52 10.91 -0.15
CA PRO A 2 15.41 9.82 0.24
C PRO A 2 14.68 8.54 0.69
N LYS A 3 14.94 7.41 0.02
CA LYS A 3 14.30 6.10 0.25
C LYS A 3 14.90 5.36 1.44
N LYS A 4 14.12 4.48 2.07
CA LYS A 4 14.60 3.54 3.10
C LYS A 4 15.76 2.71 2.53
N THR A 5 16.86 2.63 3.28
CA THR A 5 18.07 1.90 2.90
C THR A 5 18.15 0.61 3.70
N GLU A 6 18.35 -0.51 3.01
CA GLU A 6 18.58 -1.80 3.65
C GLU A 6 19.96 -1.83 4.30
N PHE A 7 20.07 -2.51 5.44
CA PHE A 7 21.31 -2.63 6.19
C PHE A 7 21.38 -3.97 6.91
N THR A 8 22.60 -4.38 7.26
CA THR A 8 22.89 -5.54 8.10
C THR A 8 23.61 -5.07 9.37
N ALA A 9 23.19 -5.56 10.53
CA ALA A 9 23.89 -5.30 11.78
C ALA A 9 25.18 -6.12 11.85
N VAL A 10 26.33 -5.45 11.94
CA VAL A 10 27.66 -6.10 11.90
C VAL A 10 28.20 -6.34 13.30
N THR A 11 28.28 -5.27 14.10
CA THR A 11 28.84 -5.33 15.47
C THR A 11 28.00 -4.53 16.45
N SER A 12 27.99 -4.97 17.70
CA SER A 12 27.48 -4.21 18.84
C SER A 12 28.44 -4.33 20.03
N SER A 13 28.49 -3.31 20.87
CA SER A 13 29.36 -3.28 22.06
C SER A 13 28.99 -4.33 23.10
N SER A 14 27.69 -4.52 23.32
CA SER A 14 27.14 -5.49 24.26
C SER A 14 25.69 -5.79 23.87
N HIS A 15 25.08 -6.80 24.46
CA HIS A 15 23.64 -6.99 24.43
C HIS A 15 23.15 -7.86 25.59
N GLU A 16 21.87 -7.74 25.94
CA GLU A 16 21.18 -8.72 26.79
C GLU A 16 20.70 -9.90 25.92
N ASP A 17 20.60 -11.10 26.51
CA ASP A 17 20.14 -12.30 25.80
C ASP A 17 18.78 -12.06 25.15
N ASN A 18 18.65 -12.45 23.88
CA ASN A 18 17.48 -12.20 23.01
C ASN A 18 17.27 -10.74 22.56
N PHE A 19 18.20 -9.79 22.84
CA PHE A 19 18.10 -8.40 22.39
C PHE A 19 19.30 -7.97 21.52
N SER A 20 19.65 -8.82 20.56
CA SER A 20 20.81 -8.61 19.68
C SER A 20 20.58 -7.51 18.64
N ALA A 21 21.67 -6.98 18.05
CA ALA A 21 21.57 -5.95 17.01
C ALA A 21 20.86 -6.44 15.73
N LYS A 22 20.75 -7.76 15.52
CA LYS A 22 20.01 -8.35 14.40
C LYS A 22 18.53 -8.04 14.46
N GLU A 23 17.97 -7.80 15.66
CA GLU A 23 16.55 -7.43 15.80
C GLU A 23 16.23 -6.10 15.11
N LEU A 24 17.19 -5.20 14.96
CA LEU A 24 17.00 -3.92 14.28
C LEU A 24 16.73 -4.04 12.77
N MET A 25 17.05 -5.19 12.17
CA MET A 25 16.89 -5.41 10.73
C MET A 25 15.42 -5.63 10.34
N VAL A 26 14.58 -6.01 11.30
CA VAL A 26 13.14 -6.23 11.09
C VAL A 26 12.37 -5.14 11.80
N HIS A 27 11.45 -4.48 11.10
CA HIS A 27 10.54 -3.53 11.72
C HIS A 27 9.15 -4.15 11.79
N ALA A 28 8.74 -4.55 12.99
CA ALA A 28 7.41 -5.08 13.26
C ALA A 28 7.01 -4.83 14.73
N PRO A 29 5.71 -4.85 15.07
CA PRO A 29 5.23 -4.59 16.43
C PRO A 29 5.79 -5.52 17.51
N THR A 30 6.16 -6.75 17.12
CA THR A 30 6.66 -7.80 18.01
C THR A 30 8.18 -7.80 18.20
N VAL A 31 8.91 -6.95 17.47
CA VAL A 31 10.37 -6.82 17.58
C VAL A 31 10.74 -6.10 18.87
N SER A 32 11.73 -6.61 19.58
CA SER A 32 12.14 -6.11 20.90
C SER A 32 13.27 -5.08 20.81
N GLY A 33 14.00 -5.07 19.69
CA GLY A 33 15.08 -4.16 19.38
C GLY A 33 16.40 -4.54 20.04
N TRP A 34 17.43 -3.73 19.83
CA TRP A 34 18.70 -3.93 20.51
C TRP A 34 18.67 -3.33 21.91
N ARG A 35 19.14 -4.10 22.90
CA ARG A 35 19.26 -3.65 24.30
C ARG A 35 20.66 -3.94 24.81
N SER A 36 21.27 -2.95 25.47
CA SER A 36 22.57 -3.13 26.13
C SER A 36 22.51 -4.16 27.26
N SER A 37 23.64 -4.78 27.60
CA SER A 37 23.73 -5.61 28.81
C SER A 37 23.37 -4.80 30.06
N ARG A 38 22.93 -5.49 31.12
CA ARG A 38 22.64 -4.86 32.42
C ARG A 38 23.91 -4.22 32.98
N LEU A 39 23.80 -3.01 33.51
CA LEU A 39 24.92 -2.25 34.11
C LEU A 39 26.11 -2.10 33.15
N CYS A 40 25.84 -1.87 31.86
CA CYS A 40 26.88 -1.72 30.84
C CYS A 40 27.77 -0.48 31.05
N SER A 41 29.00 -0.54 30.53
CA SER A 41 29.90 0.62 30.48
C SER A 41 29.53 1.52 29.29
N TYR A 42 29.39 2.82 29.51
CA TYR A 42 29.12 3.77 28.43
C TYR A 42 30.42 4.33 27.84
N PRO A 43 30.44 4.67 26.53
CA PRO A 43 29.34 4.60 25.57
C PRO A 43 29.17 3.22 24.94
N GLN A 44 27.93 2.88 24.57
CA GLN A 44 27.61 1.69 23.80
C GLN A 44 27.62 2.01 22.30
N HIS A 45 27.94 1.04 21.44
CA HIS A 45 27.98 1.24 20.00
C HIS A 45 27.26 0.15 19.22
N LEU A 46 26.67 0.55 18.09
CA LEU A 46 26.06 -0.31 17.08
C LEU A 46 26.64 0.06 15.73
N THR A 47 27.13 -0.91 14.97
CA THR A 47 27.66 -0.71 13.62
C THR A 47 26.80 -1.43 12.61
N LEU A 48 26.25 -0.68 11.68
CA LEU A 48 25.39 -1.16 10.60
C LEU A 48 26.15 -1.04 9.28
N GLN A 49 26.11 -2.07 8.46
CA GLN A 49 26.58 -2.05 7.08
C GLN A 49 25.38 -1.79 6.18
N LEU A 50 25.44 -0.72 5.40
CA LEU A 50 24.45 -0.42 4.37
C LEU A 50 24.63 -1.41 3.21
N ALA A 51 23.53 -1.81 2.57
CA ALA A 51 23.57 -2.77 1.45
C ALA A 51 24.47 -2.30 0.30
N GLU A 52 24.52 -0.99 0.07
CA GLU A 52 25.40 -0.34 -0.89
C GLU A 52 25.96 0.96 -0.30
N ARG A 53 27.10 1.42 -0.82
CA ARG A 53 27.64 2.73 -0.52
C ARG A 53 26.69 3.81 -1.01
N CYS A 54 26.02 4.51 -0.10
CA CYS A 54 24.94 5.44 -0.45
C CYS A 54 25.07 6.78 0.29
N ARG A 55 24.38 7.80 -0.24
CA ARG A 55 24.30 9.14 0.36
C ARG A 55 23.11 9.20 1.30
N ILE A 56 23.35 9.08 2.60
CA ILE A 56 22.35 9.16 3.66
C ILE A 56 21.88 10.62 3.80
N ARG A 57 20.56 10.84 3.73
CA ARG A 57 19.92 12.15 3.87
C ARG A 57 19.12 12.33 5.16
N LYS A 58 18.60 11.22 5.70
CA LYS A 58 17.75 11.23 6.89
C LYS A 58 17.96 9.95 7.69
N LEU A 59 18.10 10.07 8.99
CA LEU A 59 18.15 8.97 9.96
C LEU A 59 16.92 9.05 10.86
N GLN A 60 16.22 7.95 11.05
CA GLN A 60 15.13 7.86 12.02
C GLN A 60 15.49 6.83 13.09
N LEU A 61 15.49 7.26 14.35
CA LEU A 61 15.80 6.44 15.52
C LEU A 61 14.57 6.38 16.41
N LEU A 62 14.13 5.18 16.77
CA LEU A 62 13.06 4.94 17.74
C LEU A 62 13.68 4.43 19.04
N ALA A 63 13.52 5.17 20.13
CA ALA A 63 13.94 4.79 21.47
C ALA A 63 12.78 4.19 22.28
N HIS A 64 13.13 3.34 23.23
CA HIS A 64 12.15 2.75 24.16
C HIS A 64 11.52 3.82 25.07
N GLN A 65 10.39 3.51 25.72
CA GLN A 65 9.63 4.48 26.51
C GLN A 65 10.31 4.94 27.83
N TYR A 66 11.26 4.17 28.37
CA TYR A 66 12.01 4.53 29.59
C TYR A 66 13.50 4.13 29.59
N MET A 67 13.98 3.37 28.61
CA MET A 67 15.42 3.02 28.48
C MET A 67 16.09 3.91 27.42
N ILE A 68 15.91 5.23 27.58
CA ILE A 68 16.25 6.24 26.57
C ILE A 68 17.68 6.73 26.82
N PRO A 69 18.59 6.68 25.82
CA PRO A 69 19.91 7.30 25.92
C PRO A 69 19.77 8.83 25.93
N ALA A 70 20.47 9.52 26.83
CA ALA A 70 20.42 10.98 26.91
C ALA A 70 21.05 11.66 25.67
N LYS A 71 21.99 10.97 25.03
CA LYS A 71 22.70 11.45 23.84
C LYS A 71 23.00 10.28 22.90
N VAL A 72 22.81 10.49 21.60
CA VAL A 72 23.16 9.55 20.54
C VAL A 72 24.03 10.24 19.51
N GLU A 73 25.14 9.62 19.15
CA GLU A 73 26.12 10.11 18.17
C GLU A 73 26.14 9.23 16.92
N PHE A 74 26.30 9.86 15.75
CA PHE A 74 26.31 9.16 14.47
C PHE A 74 27.66 9.36 13.78
N HIS A 75 28.19 8.28 13.21
CA HIS A 75 29.41 8.30 12.40
C HIS A 75 29.20 7.48 11.12
N VAL A 76 29.83 7.89 10.02
CA VAL A 76 29.75 7.20 8.73
C VAL A 76 31.16 6.92 8.21
N GLY A 77 31.39 5.74 7.66
CA GLY A 77 32.70 5.34 7.12
C GLY A 77 32.58 4.33 5.98
N ASP A 78 33.69 4.08 5.30
CA ASP A 78 33.77 3.12 4.18
C ASP A 78 34.53 1.83 4.55
N SER A 79 35.16 1.78 5.73
CA SER A 79 35.87 0.60 6.25
C SER A 79 35.57 0.37 7.75
N LEU A 80 35.57 -0.90 8.16
CA LEU A 80 35.46 -1.27 9.59
C LEU A 80 36.73 -0.87 10.37
N PRO A 81 36.62 -0.57 11.68
CA PRO A 81 37.72 -0.01 12.46
C PRO A 81 38.94 -0.94 12.63
N GLU A 82 38.80 -2.24 12.40
CA GLU A 82 39.82 -3.24 12.73
C GLU A 82 40.80 -3.55 11.58
N ALA A 83 40.60 -3.01 10.37
CA ALA A 83 41.37 -3.41 9.18
C ALA A 83 42.28 -2.31 8.59
N SER A 84 42.55 -1.20 9.31
CA SER A 84 43.41 -0.14 8.79
C SER A 84 44.63 0.13 9.69
N PRO A 85 45.86 0.10 9.15
CA PRO A 85 47.03 0.60 9.87
C PRO A 85 46.89 2.12 10.11
N PRO A 86 47.47 2.66 11.21
CA PRO A 86 47.33 4.07 11.56
C PRO A 86 47.97 4.94 10.48
N GLY A 87 47.16 5.70 9.74
CA GLY A 87 47.64 6.64 8.71
C GLY A 87 46.79 6.73 7.43
N PHE A 88 45.80 5.86 7.21
CA PHE A 88 44.91 5.94 6.04
C PHE A 88 43.55 6.59 6.37
N PRO A 89 42.96 7.41 5.46
CA PRO A 89 41.71 8.14 5.69
C PRO A 89 40.45 7.24 5.53
N GLY A 90 40.46 6.06 6.15
CA GLY A 90 39.30 5.15 6.25
C GLY A 90 38.52 5.29 7.57
N GLN A 91 38.80 6.33 8.35
CA GLN A 91 38.24 6.51 9.69
C GLN A 91 36.79 6.98 9.64
N PHE A 92 35.93 6.39 10.46
CA PHE A 92 34.54 6.82 10.63
C PHE A 92 34.46 8.33 10.89
N HIS A 93 33.81 9.06 9.98
CA HIS A 93 33.59 10.49 10.08
C HIS A 93 32.39 10.78 10.99
N ARG A 94 32.58 11.62 12.01
CA ARG A 94 31.54 12.01 12.97
C ARG A 94 30.55 12.99 12.31
N LEU A 95 29.29 12.59 12.22
CA LEU A 95 28.22 13.44 11.68
C LEU A 95 27.66 14.43 12.70
N GLY A 96 27.70 14.08 13.99
CA GLY A 96 27.16 14.89 15.07
C GLY A 96 26.42 14.06 16.12
N TYR A 97 25.67 14.74 16.97
CA TYR A 97 24.89 14.12 18.05
C TYR A 97 23.47 14.68 18.14
N VAL A 98 22.59 13.90 18.74
CA VAL A 98 21.23 14.31 19.11
C VAL A 98 20.95 13.96 20.55
N SER A 99 20.18 14.81 21.22
CA SER A 99 19.62 14.51 22.53
C SER A 99 18.18 14.05 22.40
N LEU A 100 17.82 13.09 23.26
CA LEU A 100 16.47 12.54 23.40
C LEU A 100 15.85 13.06 24.70
N SER A 101 14.54 13.08 24.75
CA SER A 101 13.75 13.46 25.93
C SER A 101 13.78 12.37 27.01
N ASP A 102 13.66 12.77 28.27
CA ASP A 102 13.52 11.83 29.40
C ASP A 102 12.15 11.13 29.43
N ASN A 103 11.20 11.66 28.65
CA ASN A 103 9.84 11.17 28.51
C ASN A 103 8.99 11.19 29.80
N GLU A 104 9.37 12.01 30.79
CA GLU A 104 8.64 12.15 32.05
C GLU A 104 7.22 12.69 31.84
N LYS A 105 7.07 13.63 30.90
CA LYS A 105 5.79 14.29 30.57
C LYS A 105 4.69 13.32 30.11
N THR A 106 5.06 12.15 29.57
CA THR A 106 4.10 11.12 29.15
C THR A 106 3.89 10.02 30.20
N GLY A 107 4.55 10.16 31.37
CA GLY A 107 4.59 9.13 32.39
C GLY A 107 5.33 7.87 31.92
N PHE A 108 6.33 8.01 31.05
CA PHE A 108 7.12 6.91 30.48
C PHE A 108 6.30 5.90 29.68
N LYS A 109 5.21 6.34 29.04
CA LYS A 109 4.30 5.48 28.27
C LYS A 109 4.51 5.59 26.76
N ALA A 110 4.99 6.74 26.27
CA ALA A 110 5.23 6.95 24.84
C ALA A 110 6.63 6.48 24.44
N ARG A 111 6.81 6.01 23.20
CA ARG A 111 8.16 5.82 22.62
C ARG A 111 8.61 7.11 21.95
N GLU A 112 9.91 7.37 21.93
CA GLU A 112 10.45 8.59 21.31
C GLU A 112 11.02 8.29 19.92
N LEU A 113 10.45 8.93 18.88
CA LEU A 113 10.97 8.89 17.51
C LEU A 113 11.75 10.18 17.22
N LYS A 114 13.04 10.04 16.91
CA LYS A 114 13.90 11.15 16.48
C LYS A 114 14.20 11.03 14.99
N SER A 115 13.90 12.09 14.23
CA SER A 115 14.31 12.23 12.84
C SER A 115 15.45 13.23 12.72
N VAL A 116 16.57 12.82 12.11
CA VAL A 116 17.79 13.62 11.96
C VAL A 116 18.07 13.77 10.48
N HIS A 117 18.23 15.00 10.00
CA HIS A 117 18.70 15.25 8.64
C HIS A 117 20.22 15.24 8.63
N VAL A 118 20.79 14.44 7.75
CA VAL A 118 22.24 14.29 7.60
C VAL A 118 22.58 14.39 6.12
N ASP A 119 23.84 14.67 5.79
CA ASP A 119 24.29 14.61 4.41
C ASP A 119 25.66 13.94 4.36
N ALA A 120 25.65 12.61 4.30
CA ALA A 120 26.86 11.82 4.44
C ALA A 120 26.87 10.65 3.48
N VAL A 121 28.03 10.34 2.90
CA VAL A 121 28.22 9.19 2.02
C VAL A 121 29.07 8.16 2.73
N GLY A 122 28.63 6.91 2.75
CA GLY A 122 29.46 5.82 3.21
C GLY A 122 28.78 4.46 3.11
N THR A 123 29.51 3.44 3.55
CA THR A 123 29.11 2.03 3.52
C THR A 123 28.71 1.52 4.91
N TYR A 124 29.24 2.13 5.96
CA TYR A 124 28.96 1.80 7.35
C TYR A 124 28.40 3.00 8.12
N LEU A 125 27.39 2.76 8.94
CA LEU A 125 26.82 3.71 9.89
C LEU A 125 27.06 3.19 11.31
N ARG A 126 27.82 3.94 12.11
CA ARG A 126 28.04 3.64 13.53
C ARG A 126 27.25 4.59 14.41
N ILE A 127 26.46 4.02 15.30
CA ILE A 127 25.60 4.71 16.27
C ILE A 127 26.22 4.50 17.65
N THR A 128 26.48 5.59 18.36
CA THR A 128 27.06 5.58 19.69
C THR A 128 26.04 6.11 20.70
N LEU A 129 25.57 5.24 21.59
CA LEU A 129 24.55 5.52 22.59
C LEU A 129 25.23 5.81 23.93
N HIS A 130 24.97 7.00 24.48
CA HIS A 130 25.49 7.43 25.77
C HIS A 130 24.55 7.03 26.91
N ARG A 131 24.93 7.42 28.14
CA ARG A 131 24.21 7.11 29.38
C ARG A 131 22.71 7.37 29.25
N ASN A 132 21.89 6.47 29.80
CA ASN A 132 20.44 6.62 29.83
C ASN A 132 19.96 7.76 30.74
N HIS A 133 18.76 8.26 30.47
CA HIS A 133 18.01 9.07 31.43
C HIS A 133 17.63 8.21 32.65
N ALA A 134 17.89 8.74 33.85
CA ALA A 134 17.60 8.05 35.10
C ALA A 134 16.09 8.07 35.36
N ASN A 135 15.50 6.91 35.69
CA ASN A 135 14.10 6.82 36.08
C ASN A 135 13.83 5.52 36.85
N ARG A 136 12.68 5.47 37.53
CA ARG A 136 12.27 4.34 38.38
C ARG A 136 12.05 3.00 37.66
N TYR A 137 11.90 3.02 36.34
CA TYR A 137 11.63 1.82 35.53
C TYR A 137 12.91 1.20 34.95
N ASN A 138 13.99 1.96 34.78
CA ASN A 138 15.27 1.49 34.27
C ASN A 138 16.29 1.23 35.39
N ARG A 139 16.06 0.17 36.18
CA ARG A 139 16.89 -0.16 37.37
C ARG A 139 18.31 -0.59 37.03
N TYR A 140 18.56 -1.04 35.81
CA TYR A 140 19.84 -1.62 35.39
C TYR A 140 20.70 -0.68 34.53
N ASN A 141 20.34 0.60 34.43
CA ASN A 141 21.03 1.59 33.59
C ASN A 141 21.28 1.05 32.18
N GLN A 142 20.22 0.58 31.52
CA GLN A 142 20.28 0.04 30.17
C GLN A 142 19.81 1.07 29.13
N VAL A 143 20.24 0.92 27.89
CA VAL A 143 19.71 1.67 26.75
C VAL A 143 19.12 0.70 25.73
N ILE A 144 18.00 1.11 25.11
CA ILE A 144 17.38 0.36 24.02
C ILE A 144 17.29 1.23 22.78
N CYS A 145 17.85 0.72 21.69
CA CYS A 145 17.52 1.14 20.34
C CYS A 145 16.39 0.24 19.85
N TRP A 146 15.16 0.76 19.79
CA TRP A 146 14.01 -0.05 19.38
C TRP A 146 13.95 -0.23 17.87
N GLY A 147 14.34 0.79 17.10
CA GLY A 147 14.38 0.72 15.64
C GLY A 147 15.25 1.82 15.04
N ILE A 148 15.82 1.55 13.86
CA ILE A 148 16.64 2.50 13.12
C ILE A 148 16.33 2.39 11.62
N SER A 149 16.10 3.52 10.97
CA SER A 149 15.82 3.57 9.54
C SER A 149 16.70 4.64 8.87
N PRO A 150 17.85 4.24 8.28
CA PRO A 150 18.63 5.13 7.43
C PRO A 150 17.93 5.30 6.08
N ARG A 151 17.92 6.53 5.57
CA ARG A 151 17.35 6.87 4.26
C ARG A 151 18.37 7.54 3.37
N SER A 152 18.47 7.07 2.12
CA SER A 152 19.45 7.54 1.15
C SER A 152 18.81 8.00 -0.16
N GLU A 153 19.53 8.83 -0.92
CA GLU A 153 19.16 9.17 -2.29
C GLU A 153 19.58 8.07 -3.26
N THR A 154 18.63 7.58 -4.07
CA THR A 154 18.91 6.61 -5.14
C THR A 154 19.37 7.34 -6.41
N LYS A 155 20.52 6.98 -6.99
CA LYS A 155 21.05 7.50 -8.27
C LYS A 155 20.49 6.78 -9.52
N LEU A 156 19.23 6.35 -9.51
CA LEU A 156 18.62 5.70 -10.69
C LEU A 156 17.90 6.72 -11.57
N LEU A 157 18.31 6.78 -12.84
CA LEU A 157 17.80 7.60 -13.94
C LEU A 157 16.43 8.25 -13.70
N GLY A 158 16.43 9.57 -13.45
CA GLY A 158 15.39 10.50 -13.92
C GLY A 158 13.93 10.33 -13.49
N LYS A 159 13.55 9.39 -12.62
CA LYS A 159 12.18 9.29 -12.10
C LYS A 159 12.11 9.70 -10.63
N CYS A 160 11.46 10.84 -10.38
CA CYS A 160 11.11 11.30 -9.04
C CYS A 160 10.10 10.30 -8.44
N LEU A 161 10.57 9.38 -7.61
CA LEU A 161 9.69 8.53 -6.81
C LEU A 161 9.19 9.35 -5.62
N SER A 162 7.89 9.64 -5.60
CA SER A 162 7.18 10.17 -4.44
C SER A 162 7.32 9.16 -3.29
N ILE A 163 7.90 9.59 -2.19
CA ILE A 163 7.98 8.77 -0.98
C ILE A 163 6.65 8.89 -0.26
N SER A 164 6.04 7.75 0.05
CA SER A 164 4.76 7.72 0.71
C SER A 164 4.94 8.03 2.21
N GLN A 165 3.94 8.66 2.81
CA GLN A 165 3.84 8.78 4.27
C GLN A 165 3.85 7.42 4.98
N PHE A 166 3.55 6.34 4.26
CA PHE A 166 3.56 4.95 4.75
C PHE A 166 4.94 4.29 4.69
N ASP A 167 5.97 5.01 4.25
CA ASP A 167 7.36 4.56 4.30
C ASP A 167 8.05 4.94 5.62
N ASP A 168 7.30 5.44 6.62
CA ASP A 168 7.81 5.89 7.93
C ASP A 168 8.14 4.75 8.90
N LEU A 169 9.17 4.94 9.74
CA LEU A 169 9.57 3.95 10.75
C LEU A 169 8.45 3.70 11.77
N ALA A 170 7.70 4.73 12.17
CA ALA A 170 6.60 4.53 13.12
C ALA A 170 5.51 3.66 12.49
N PHE A 171 5.20 3.87 11.20
CA PHE A 171 4.21 3.07 10.50
C PHE A 171 4.58 1.58 10.48
N ASP A 172 5.83 1.22 10.16
CA ASP A 172 6.30 -0.17 10.20
C ASP A 172 6.19 -0.80 11.60
N MET A 173 6.44 -0.02 12.66
CA MET A 173 6.51 -0.53 14.02
C MET A 173 5.15 -0.73 14.69
N TYR A 174 4.08 -0.16 14.15
CA TYR A 174 2.74 -0.23 14.74
C TYR A 174 1.69 -0.93 13.86
N GLN A 175 2.05 -1.30 12.64
CA GLN A 175 1.16 -1.96 11.69
C GLN A 175 1.54 -3.42 11.50
N ASP A 176 0.54 -4.25 11.17
CA ASP A 176 0.77 -5.60 10.67
C ASP A 176 1.59 -5.52 9.35
N PRO A 177 2.68 -6.30 9.22
CA PRO A 177 3.57 -6.21 8.06
C PRO A 177 2.89 -6.45 6.71
N GLU A 178 1.90 -7.34 6.66
CA GLU A 178 1.17 -7.67 5.44
C GLU A 178 0.22 -6.53 5.06
N VAL A 179 -0.54 -6.04 6.03
CA VAL A 179 -1.45 -4.89 5.83
C VAL A 179 -0.67 -3.62 5.48
N ALA A 180 0.48 -3.38 6.10
CA ALA A 180 1.36 -2.25 5.79
C ALA A 180 1.82 -2.28 4.33
N HIS A 181 2.15 -3.46 3.80
CA HIS A 181 2.51 -3.64 2.40
C HIS A 181 1.33 -3.32 1.46
N ILE A 182 0.15 -3.83 1.78
CA ILE A 182 -1.09 -3.57 1.03
C ILE A 182 -1.41 -2.07 0.99
N ILE A 183 -1.29 -1.38 2.13
CA ILE A 183 -1.52 0.07 2.23
C ILE A 183 -0.59 0.85 1.28
N ARG A 184 0.69 0.48 1.18
CA ARG A 184 1.63 1.12 0.24
C ARG A 184 1.22 0.92 -1.21
N LEU A 185 0.78 -0.30 -1.57
CA LEU A 185 0.33 -0.60 -2.92
C LEU A 185 -0.91 0.24 -3.29
N LEU A 186 -1.87 0.34 -2.38
CA LEU A 186 -3.06 1.16 -2.57
C LEU A 186 -2.73 2.65 -2.66
N ASP A 187 -1.76 3.14 -1.88
CA ASP A 187 -1.33 4.53 -1.95
C ASP A 187 -0.67 4.84 -3.30
N GLN A 188 0.14 3.93 -3.84
CA GLN A 188 0.71 4.07 -5.18
C GLN A 188 -0.38 4.09 -6.26
N LYS A 189 -1.38 3.20 -6.17
CA LYS A 189 -2.54 3.20 -7.07
C LYS A 189 -3.32 4.51 -6.96
N LYS A 190 -3.57 4.99 -5.73
CA LYS A 190 -4.23 6.28 -5.48
C LYS A 190 -3.47 7.42 -6.15
N GLN A 191 -2.15 7.48 -6.01
CA GLN A 191 -1.31 8.49 -6.66
C GLN A 191 -1.33 8.39 -8.20
N ALA A 192 -1.48 7.19 -8.77
CA ALA A 192 -1.64 7.01 -10.22
C ALA A 192 -3.00 7.50 -10.72
N VAL A 193 -4.06 7.16 -10.00
CA VAL A 193 -5.45 7.55 -10.29
C VAL A 193 -5.64 9.07 -10.14
N VAL A 194 -5.01 9.69 -9.15
CA VAL A 194 -4.99 11.16 -8.99
C VAL A 194 -4.30 11.84 -10.17
N ARG A 195 -3.20 11.26 -10.68
CA ARG A 195 -2.51 11.77 -11.88
C ARG A 195 -3.33 11.63 -13.17
N GLN A 196 -4.29 10.71 -13.17
CA GLN A 196 -5.24 10.50 -14.26
C GLN A 196 -6.55 11.31 -14.06
N GLU A 197 -6.59 12.21 -13.07
CA GLU A 197 -7.74 13.07 -12.73
C GLU A 197 -9.03 12.32 -12.39
N ASN A 198 -8.95 11.02 -12.07
CA ASN A 198 -10.10 10.22 -11.66
C ASN A 198 -10.30 10.32 -10.13
N PHE A 199 -10.87 11.44 -9.69
CA PHE A 199 -10.98 11.77 -8.26
C PHE A 199 -11.94 10.86 -7.47
N GLU A 200 -12.95 10.27 -8.12
CA GLU A 200 -13.89 9.36 -7.46
C GLU A 200 -13.22 8.05 -7.04
N GLU A 201 -12.41 7.47 -7.91
CA GLU A 201 -11.63 6.28 -7.56
C GLU A 201 -10.54 6.61 -6.54
N ALA A 202 -9.93 7.81 -6.62
CA ALA A 202 -8.97 8.27 -5.61
C ALA A 202 -9.61 8.41 -4.21
N LYS A 203 -10.86 8.88 -4.11
CA LYS A 203 -11.61 8.97 -2.85
C LYS A 203 -11.90 7.59 -2.26
N LYS A 204 -12.30 6.62 -3.09
CA LYS A 204 -12.49 5.23 -2.66
C LYS A 204 -11.20 4.61 -2.14
N LEU A 205 -10.08 4.80 -2.84
CA LEU A 205 -8.77 4.31 -2.42
C LEU A 205 -8.30 4.96 -1.11
N LYS A 206 -8.54 6.27 -0.93
CA LYS A 206 -8.24 6.98 0.32
C LYS A 206 -9.01 6.38 1.52
N GLN A 207 -10.31 6.13 1.34
CA GLN A 207 -11.14 5.52 2.39
C GLN A 207 -10.66 4.10 2.72
N ALA A 208 -10.40 3.29 1.70
CA ALA A 208 -9.88 1.94 1.86
C ALA A 208 -8.55 1.89 2.64
N ILE A 209 -7.63 2.82 2.34
CA ILE A 209 -6.37 2.94 3.08
C ILE A 209 -6.62 3.25 4.56
N ALA A 210 -7.53 4.17 4.87
CA ALA A 210 -7.85 4.54 6.25
C ALA A 210 -8.47 3.37 7.04
N ASP A 211 -9.33 2.57 6.41
CA ASP A 211 -9.93 1.41 7.05
C ASP A 211 -8.90 0.28 7.24
N LEU A 212 -8.02 0.07 6.26
CA LEU A 212 -6.90 -0.86 6.38
C LEU A 212 -5.91 -0.49 7.48
N GLN A 213 -5.65 0.80 7.71
CA GLN A 213 -4.80 1.23 8.83
C GLN A 213 -5.37 0.78 10.17
N LYS A 214 -6.69 0.86 10.36
CA LYS A 214 -7.36 0.37 11.58
C LYS A 214 -7.27 -1.14 11.72
N VAL A 215 -7.40 -1.86 10.61
CA VAL A 215 -7.24 -3.32 10.59
C VAL A 215 -5.82 -3.70 10.98
N GLY A 216 -4.82 -3.09 10.36
CA GLY A 216 -3.42 -3.41 10.61
C GLY A 216 -3.00 -3.13 12.05
N GLU A 217 -3.49 -2.04 12.67
CA GLU A 217 -3.26 -1.74 14.09
C GLU A 217 -3.89 -2.79 15.01
N ARG A 218 -5.06 -3.30 14.64
CA ARG A 218 -5.75 -4.34 15.41
C ARG A 218 -5.04 -5.68 15.31
N LEU A 219 -4.58 -6.06 14.12
CA LEU A 219 -3.78 -7.27 13.90
C LEU A 219 -2.42 -7.19 14.63
N ALA A 220 -1.74 -6.05 14.55
CA ALA A 220 -0.52 -5.78 15.31
C ALA A 220 -0.72 -6.00 16.81
N ARG A 221 -1.84 -5.52 17.37
CA ARG A 221 -2.17 -5.70 18.78
C ARG A 221 -2.37 -7.16 19.15
N TYR A 222 -3.11 -7.92 18.35
CA TYR A 222 -3.29 -9.35 18.59
C TYR A 222 -1.97 -10.13 18.53
N ASP A 223 -1.04 -9.75 17.64
CA ASP A 223 0.26 -10.39 17.53
C ASP A 223 1.13 -10.13 18.77
N VAL A 224 1.10 -8.90 19.31
CA VAL A 224 1.74 -8.55 20.58
C VAL A 224 1.12 -9.30 21.76
N GLU A 225 -0.22 -9.35 21.85
CA GLU A 225 -0.93 -10.09 22.90
C GLU A 225 -0.63 -11.59 22.85
N LYS A 226 -0.57 -12.18 21.65
CA LYS A 226 -0.16 -13.57 21.45
C LYS A 226 1.27 -13.80 21.94
N LYS A 227 2.22 -12.93 21.57
CA LYS A 227 3.62 -13.05 22.04
C LYS A 227 3.71 -12.97 23.56
N CYS A 228 3.00 -12.03 24.18
CA CYS A 228 2.91 -11.89 25.64
C CYS A 228 2.29 -13.13 26.31
N ALA A 229 1.30 -13.76 25.68
CA ALA A 229 0.72 -15.02 26.18
C ALA A 229 1.71 -16.18 26.10
N ILE A 230 2.51 -16.28 25.04
CA ILE A 230 3.58 -17.28 24.89
C ILE A 230 4.65 -17.07 25.96
N GLU A 231 5.09 -15.82 26.19
CA GLU A 231 6.08 -15.49 27.22
C GLU A 231 5.61 -15.82 28.65
N LYS A 232 4.29 -15.81 28.88
CA LYS A 232 3.66 -16.21 30.15
C LYS A 232 3.29 -17.70 30.19
N GLU A 233 3.70 -18.48 29.20
CA GLU A 233 3.38 -19.90 29.04
C GLU A 233 1.87 -20.20 28.99
N ASN A 234 1.04 -19.20 28.68
CA ASN A 234 -0.40 -19.35 28.49
C ASN A 234 -0.68 -19.68 27.03
N TYR A 235 -0.42 -20.94 26.66
CA TYR A 235 -0.56 -21.42 25.30
C TYR A 235 -2.01 -21.44 24.79
N ASP A 236 -2.99 -21.60 25.68
CA ASP A 236 -4.41 -21.57 25.32
C ASP A 236 -4.83 -20.18 24.85
N LEU A 237 -4.47 -19.14 25.62
CA LEU A 237 -4.72 -17.75 25.20
C LEU A 237 -3.97 -17.42 23.91
N ALA A 238 -2.73 -17.88 23.75
CA ALA A 238 -1.96 -17.69 22.52
C ALA A 238 -2.64 -18.35 21.31
N LYS A 239 -3.21 -19.55 21.49
CA LYS A 239 -3.97 -20.26 20.47
C LYS A 239 -5.25 -19.50 20.08
N THR A 240 -6.05 -19.07 21.04
CA THR A 240 -7.27 -18.28 20.78
C THR A 240 -6.95 -16.98 20.06
N LYS A 241 -5.86 -16.28 20.45
CA LYS A 241 -5.43 -15.05 19.76
C LYS A 241 -4.99 -15.33 18.33
N LYS A 242 -4.34 -16.46 18.07
CA LYS A 242 -4.00 -16.89 16.70
C LYS A 242 -5.25 -17.13 15.85
N GLU A 243 -6.21 -17.88 16.36
CA GLU A 243 -7.47 -18.18 15.65
C GLU A 243 -8.25 -16.90 15.33
N LEU A 244 -8.36 -15.98 16.30
CA LEU A 244 -8.98 -14.66 16.10
C LEU A 244 -8.26 -13.81 15.04
N MET A 245 -6.92 -13.87 14.99
CA MET A 245 -6.16 -13.17 13.95
C MET A 245 -6.44 -13.74 12.56
N ASP A 246 -6.42 -15.07 12.43
CA ASP A 246 -6.61 -15.74 11.14
C ASP A 246 -8.04 -15.52 10.61
N GLU A 247 -9.04 -15.59 11.49
CA GLU A 247 -10.44 -15.27 11.15
C GLU A 247 -10.60 -13.79 10.78
N TYR A 248 -10.01 -12.87 11.55
CA TYR A 248 -10.09 -11.45 11.27
C TYR A 248 -9.42 -11.09 9.95
N ARG A 249 -8.22 -11.63 9.66
CA ARG A 249 -7.55 -11.47 8.34
C ARG A 249 -8.44 -11.96 7.21
N LYS A 250 -9.01 -13.15 7.34
CA LYS A 250 -9.90 -13.72 6.32
C LYS A 250 -11.10 -12.82 6.04
N SER A 251 -11.75 -12.30 7.10
CA SER A 251 -12.91 -11.40 6.93
C SER A 251 -12.55 -10.10 6.22
N VAL A 252 -11.41 -9.49 6.55
CA VAL A 252 -10.96 -8.25 5.92
C VAL A 252 -10.57 -8.48 4.46
N TYR A 253 -9.85 -9.55 4.15
CA TYR A 253 -9.46 -9.85 2.77
C TYR A 253 -10.66 -10.16 1.88
N GLN A 254 -11.68 -10.84 2.41
CA GLN A 254 -12.95 -11.02 1.72
C GLN A 254 -13.66 -9.67 1.46
N GLN A 255 -13.68 -8.75 2.43
CA GLN A 255 -14.28 -7.43 2.24
C GLN A 255 -13.53 -6.59 1.18
N LEU A 256 -12.20 -6.67 1.14
CA LEU A 256 -11.38 -5.97 0.14
C LEU A 256 -11.54 -6.55 -1.28
N GLU A 257 -11.73 -7.88 -1.38
CA GLU A 257 -12.09 -8.55 -2.63
C GLU A 257 -13.49 -8.14 -3.11
N VAL A 258 -14.47 -8.02 -2.22
CA VAL A 258 -15.84 -7.58 -2.55
C VAL A 258 -15.91 -6.14 -3.07
N HIS A 259 -15.02 -5.26 -2.59
CA HIS A 259 -14.97 -3.87 -3.03
C HIS A 259 -14.09 -3.62 -4.27
N ASN A 260 -13.54 -4.66 -4.92
CA ASN A 260 -12.64 -4.56 -6.09
C ASN A 260 -11.42 -3.64 -5.89
N LEU A 261 -10.95 -3.49 -4.64
CA LEU A 261 -9.89 -2.54 -4.29
C LEU A 261 -8.49 -3.12 -4.48
N LEU A 262 -8.34 -4.45 -4.47
CA LEU A 262 -7.05 -5.14 -4.59
C LEU A 262 -7.07 -6.18 -5.72
N ASP A 263 -6.11 -6.06 -6.63
CA ASP A 263 -5.71 -7.15 -7.52
C ASP A 263 -4.78 -8.09 -6.75
N MET A 264 -5.31 -9.20 -6.27
CA MET A 264 -4.60 -10.15 -5.40
C MET A 264 -3.46 -10.93 -6.09
N THR A 265 -3.18 -10.66 -7.37
CA THR A 265 -1.99 -11.15 -8.08
C THR A 265 -0.69 -10.46 -7.61
N MET A 266 -0.78 -9.22 -7.09
CA MET A 266 0.37 -8.47 -6.56
C MET A 266 0.82 -8.92 -5.15
N VAL A 267 -0.01 -9.71 -4.45
CA VAL A 267 0.26 -10.24 -3.09
C VAL A 267 0.77 -11.70 -3.14
N SER A 268 1.09 -12.23 -4.33
CA SER A 268 1.46 -13.64 -4.51
C SER A 268 2.72 -14.04 -3.73
N LEU A 269 2.51 -14.93 -2.74
CA LEU A 269 3.36 -15.96 -2.10
C LEU A 269 4.90 -15.86 -2.04
N LYS A 270 5.59 -15.25 -3.02
CA LYS A 270 7.04 -15.05 -3.00
C LYS A 270 7.50 -14.19 -1.83
N GLN A 271 6.72 -13.19 -1.41
CA GLN A 271 7.06 -12.34 -0.27
C GLN A 271 6.70 -12.99 1.09
N LEU A 272 5.69 -13.87 1.09
CA LEU A 272 5.22 -14.60 2.28
C LEU A 272 6.23 -15.68 2.72
N ILE A 273 6.92 -16.32 1.77
CA ILE A 273 7.95 -17.33 2.05
C ILE A 273 9.24 -16.69 2.62
N MET A 274 9.62 -15.49 2.19
CA MET A 274 10.79 -14.78 2.73
C MET A 274 10.61 -14.33 4.19
N LEU A 275 9.36 -14.03 4.62
CA LEU A 275 9.05 -13.66 6.00
C LEU A 275 8.91 -14.88 6.95
N GLN A 276 8.59 -16.06 6.42
CA GLN A 276 8.51 -17.29 7.23
C GLN A 276 9.87 -17.90 7.58
N LEU A 277 10.93 -17.62 6.80
CA LEU A 277 12.28 -18.15 7.04
C LEU A 277 13.02 -17.47 8.22
N HIS A 278 12.59 -16.28 8.65
CA HIS A 278 13.30 -15.52 9.70
C HIS A 278 12.84 -15.83 11.13
N SER A 279 11.73 -16.55 11.32
CA SER A 279 11.24 -16.95 12.66
C SER A 279 11.81 -18.30 13.15
N ARG A 280 12.66 -18.98 12.36
CA ARG A 280 13.23 -20.29 12.71
C ARG A 280 14.60 -20.26 13.40
N HIS A 281 15.24 -19.09 13.58
CA HIS A 281 16.61 -19.00 14.07
C HIS A 281 16.80 -18.61 15.54
N HIS A 282 15.83 -18.91 16.42
CA HIS A 282 15.99 -18.62 17.85
C HIS A 282 15.69 -19.81 18.77
N ILE A 283 16.34 -20.95 18.57
CA ILE A 283 16.65 -21.89 19.66
C ILE A 283 18.01 -22.55 19.34
N GLN A 284 19.10 -22.08 19.95
CA GLN A 284 20.33 -22.85 20.13
C GLN A 284 21.18 -22.23 21.24
N THR A 285 21.44 -23.01 22.30
CA THR A 285 22.64 -23.01 23.17
C THR A 285 22.57 -24.23 24.12
N PRO A 286 23.67 -24.78 24.69
CA PRO A 286 24.64 -25.67 24.04
C PRO A 286 24.98 -26.95 24.85
N SER A 287 25.80 -27.85 24.27
CA SER A 287 26.54 -28.99 24.89
C SER A 287 25.71 -30.23 25.27
N ALA A 288 26.17 -31.49 25.16
CA ALA A 288 27.39 -32.11 24.67
C ALA A 288 27.09 -33.61 24.38
N GLY A 289 27.81 -34.21 23.42
CA GLY A 289 28.27 -35.61 23.48
C GLY A 289 27.26 -36.76 23.42
N ASN A 290 27.34 -37.49 22.30
CA ASN A 290 27.11 -38.94 22.12
C ASN A 290 25.68 -39.44 21.79
N SER A 291 25.53 -39.84 20.52
CA SER A 291 24.65 -40.91 20.02
C SER A 291 25.04 -42.29 20.62
N PRO A 292 24.22 -43.38 20.53
CA PRO A 292 23.11 -43.57 19.59
C PRO A 292 21.83 -44.31 20.07
N LYS A 293 20.76 -44.07 19.28
CA LYS A 293 19.68 -44.97 18.81
C LYS A 293 18.46 -45.35 19.69
N SER A 294 17.32 -45.03 19.05
CA SER A 294 16.02 -45.71 18.90
C SER A 294 14.92 -45.64 19.97
N ASP A 295 13.73 -45.40 19.41
CA ASP A 295 12.35 -45.67 19.88
C ASP A 295 11.64 -44.63 20.76
N VAL A 296 10.90 -43.75 20.08
CA VAL A 296 9.85 -42.91 20.66
C VAL A 296 8.49 -43.55 20.43
N LEU A 297 7.86 -43.97 21.53
CA LEU A 297 6.44 -44.32 21.62
C LEU A 297 5.58 -43.03 21.52
N ARG A 298 4.56 -43.10 20.66
CA ARG A 298 3.72 -42.00 20.15
C ARG A 298 2.43 -41.83 20.96
N SER A 299 1.90 -40.59 21.03
CA SER A 299 0.49 -40.24 20.69
C SER A 299 0.13 -38.78 21.05
N PRO A 300 -0.93 -38.17 20.48
CA PRO A 300 -1.36 -38.18 19.07
C PRO A 300 -1.67 -36.74 18.55
N ARG A 301 -1.40 -36.41 17.27
CA ARG A 301 -2.00 -35.25 16.55
C ARG A 301 -1.60 -35.18 15.05
N GLY A 302 -2.58 -35.35 14.14
CA GLY A 302 -2.63 -34.83 12.74
C GLY A 302 -1.77 -35.52 11.66
N PRO A 303 -2.23 -35.66 10.40
CA PRO A 303 -1.75 -36.68 9.47
C PRO A 303 -0.32 -36.44 8.95
N ASP A 304 0.48 -37.50 9.04
CA ASP A 304 1.85 -37.67 8.51
C ASP A 304 1.96 -37.26 7.04
N LEU A 305 2.93 -36.39 6.72
CA LEU A 305 3.47 -36.19 5.36
C LEU A 305 4.91 -36.69 5.31
N SER A 306 5.10 -37.98 5.57
CA SER A 306 6.38 -38.68 5.43
C SER A 306 6.23 -40.03 4.73
N GLY A 307 5.27 -40.15 3.81
CA GLY A 307 5.14 -41.30 2.92
C GLY A 307 5.87 -41.09 1.61
N GLU A 308 6.31 -42.17 0.97
CA GLU A 308 6.63 -42.14 -0.47
C GLU A 308 5.33 -41.99 -1.28
N PRO A 309 5.37 -41.35 -2.47
CA PRO A 309 4.19 -41.27 -3.33
C PRO A 309 3.70 -42.67 -3.72
N GLU A 310 2.39 -42.82 -3.89
CA GLU A 310 1.81 -44.10 -4.31
C GLU A 310 2.38 -44.57 -5.66
N PRO A 311 2.52 -45.89 -5.88
CA PRO A 311 3.06 -46.41 -7.13
C PRO A 311 2.15 -46.07 -8.31
N LEU A 312 2.76 -45.91 -9.48
CA LEU A 312 2.04 -45.61 -10.70
C LEU A 312 1.10 -46.77 -11.09
N THR A 313 -0.12 -46.43 -11.48
CA THR A 313 -1.02 -47.44 -12.07
C THR A 313 -0.45 -47.96 -13.40
N GLU A 314 -0.79 -49.19 -13.78
CA GLU A 314 -0.38 -49.80 -15.07
C GLU A 314 -0.64 -48.89 -16.28
N LYS A 315 -1.79 -48.20 -16.28
CA LYS A 315 -2.12 -47.21 -17.32
C LYS A 315 -1.15 -46.01 -17.31
N ALA A 316 -0.85 -45.49 -16.12
CA ALA A 316 0.08 -44.36 -15.96
C ALA A 316 1.52 -44.75 -16.33
N LEU A 317 1.96 -45.98 -16.02
CA LEU A 317 3.26 -46.50 -16.43
C LEU A 317 3.39 -46.52 -17.96
N ARG A 318 2.37 -47.02 -18.67
CA ARG A 318 2.36 -47.05 -20.14
C ARG A 318 2.31 -45.66 -20.76
N GLU A 319 1.51 -44.74 -20.21
CA GLU A 319 1.39 -43.37 -20.72
C GLU A 319 2.62 -42.51 -20.44
N ALA A 320 3.28 -42.73 -19.29
CA ALA A 320 4.40 -41.91 -18.83
C ALA A 320 5.79 -42.53 -19.09
N GLY A 321 5.91 -43.48 -20.02
CA GLY A 321 7.17 -44.15 -20.33
C GLY A 321 8.34 -43.19 -20.59
N LEU A 322 8.15 -42.19 -21.47
CA LEU A 322 9.17 -41.18 -21.76
C LEU A 322 9.54 -40.30 -20.53
N PRO A 323 8.57 -39.76 -19.75
CA PRO A 323 8.87 -39.14 -18.46
C PRO A 323 9.63 -40.03 -17.46
N ILE A 324 9.30 -41.32 -17.40
CA ILE A 324 9.93 -42.27 -16.49
C ILE A 324 11.39 -42.48 -16.89
N GLU A 325 11.67 -42.65 -18.18
CA GLU A 325 13.04 -42.77 -18.69
C GLU A 325 13.88 -41.52 -18.40
N ALA A 326 13.31 -40.31 -18.53
CA ALA A 326 14.04 -39.05 -18.35
C ALA A 326 14.22 -38.62 -16.88
N PHE A 327 13.19 -38.80 -16.05
CA PHE A 327 13.14 -38.26 -14.68
C PHE A 327 13.17 -39.33 -13.59
N GLY A 328 12.99 -40.60 -13.95
CA GLY A 328 12.88 -41.71 -13.01
C GLY A 328 11.45 -41.91 -12.51
N GLU A 329 11.11 -43.17 -12.19
CA GLU A 329 9.75 -43.57 -11.79
C GLU A 329 9.27 -42.86 -10.52
N SER A 330 10.14 -42.70 -9.50
CA SER A 330 9.79 -42.06 -8.23
C SER A 330 9.31 -40.62 -8.39
N LEU A 331 9.98 -39.83 -9.26
CA LEU A 331 9.58 -38.45 -9.53
C LEU A 331 8.23 -38.41 -10.26
N VAL A 332 8.04 -39.27 -11.26
CA VAL A 332 6.81 -39.35 -12.04
C VAL A 332 5.64 -39.82 -11.18
N ALA A 333 5.87 -40.75 -10.24
CA ALA A 333 4.90 -41.16 -9.23
C ALA A 333 4.44 -39.96 -8.38
N GLY A 334 5.38 -39.10 -7.95
CA GLY A 334 5.05 -37.84 -7.28
C GLY A 334 4.14 -36.94 -8.11
N ALA A 335 4.42 -36.77 -9.40
CA ALA A 335 3.59 -35.99 -10.33
C ALA A 335 2.18 -36.57 -10.57
N TYR A 336 2.00 -37.88 -10.35
CA TYR A 336 0.71 -38.58 -10.46
C TYR A 336 -0.01 -38.78 -9.12
N SER A 337 0.63 -38.42 -8.00
CA SER A 337 0.08 -38.65 -6.67
C SER A 337 -1.25 -37.91 -6.46
N LYS A 338 -2.17 -38.54 -5.71
CA LYS A 338 -3.41 -37.94 -5.23
C LYS A 338 -3.12 -36.78 -4.28
N THR A 339 -1.98 -36.79 -3.60
CA THR A 339 -1.53 -35.73 -2.70
C THR A 339 -0.93 -34.58 -3.49
N TRP A 340 -1.51 -33.38 -3.35
CA TRP A 340 -1.14 -32.23 -4.19
C TRP A 340 0.28 -31.70 -3.95
N CYS A 341 0.80 -31.80 -2.72
CA CYS A 341 2.15 -31.34 -2.41
C CYS A 341 3.21 -32.17 -3.14
N TYR A 342 3.06 -33.50 -3.22
CA TYR A 342 3.97 -34.34 -4.02
C TYR A 342 3.93 -33.98 -5.51
N ARG A 343 2.76 -33.60 -6.05
CA ARG A 343 2.66 -33.16 -7.45
C ARG A 343 3.40 -31.85 -7.70
N GLU A 344 3.26 -30.89 -6.78
CA GLU A 344 3.98 -29.62 -6.87
C GLU A 344 5.49 -29.81 -6.72
N ASP A 345 5.91 -30.56 -5.71
CA ASP A 345 7.32 -30.87 -5.44
C ASP A 345 7.95 -31.60 -6.64
N ALA A 346 7.25 -32.54 -7.26
CA ALA A 346 7.71 -33.22 -8.47
C ALA A 346 7.94 -32.24 -9.64
N LEU A 347 7.04 -31.30 -9.87
CA LEU A 347 7.21 -30.29 -10.93
C LEU A 347 8.38 -29.33 -10.64
N LEU A 348 8.57 -28.95 -9.38
CA LEU A 348 9.69 -28.12 -8.94
C LEU A 348 11.03 -28.88 -9.01
N ALA A 349 11.02 -30.19 -8.76
CA ALA A 349 12.17 -31.07 -8.94
C ALA A 349 12.54 -31.18 -10.43
N VAL A 350 11.56 -31.37 -11.33
CA VAL A 350 11.80 -31.33 -12.80
C VAL A 350 12.38 -29.98 -13.21
N HIS A 351 11.83 -28.88 -12.72
CA HIS A 351 12.34 -27.54 -13.00
C HIS A 351 13.81 -27.39 -12.57
N SER A 352 14.17 -27.89 -11.39
CA SER A 352 15.54 -27.81 -10.88
C SER A 352 16.49 -28.69 -11.70
N LYS A 353 16.08 -29.93 -12.01
CA LYS A 353 16.87 -30.85 -12.84
C LYS A 353 17.10 -30.31 -14.26
N LEU A 354 16.12 -29.63 -14.85
CA LEU A 354 16.28 -28.99 -16.16
C LEU A 354 17.24 -27.80 -16.17
N LEU A 355 17.40 -27.09 -15.05
CA LEU A 355 18.39 -26.00 -14.94
C LEU A 355 19.83 -26.53 -14.85
N GLU A 356 20.01 -27.76 -14.36
CA GLU A 356 21.31 -28.42 -14.24
C GLU A 356 21.77 -29.06 -15.57
N VAL A 357 20.88 -29.15 -16.56
CA VAL A 357 21.22 -29.69 -17.89
C VAL A 357 22.18 -28.74 -18.61
N SER A 358 23.38 -29.23 -18.91
CA SER A 358 24.41 -28.47 -19.62
C SER A 358 24.44 -28.77 -21.12
N SER A 359 25.10 -27.91 -21.90
CA SER A 359 25.24 -28.06 -23.35
C SER A 359 26.13 -29.23 -23.81
N THR A 360 26.70 -30.00 -22.87
CA THR A 360 27.56 -31.16 -23.20
C THR A 360 26.75 -32.44 -23.47
N THR A 361 25.47 -32.46 -23.11
CA THR A 361 24.59 -33.60 -23.31
C THR A 361 24.17 -33.73 -24.78
N PRO A 362 24.03 -34.95 -25.34
CA PRO A 362 23.55 -35.16 -26.70
C PRO A 362 22.22 -34.44 -26.97
N LYS A 363 22.09 -33.80 -28.13
CA LYS A 363 20.89 -33.02 -28.49
C LYS A 363 19.61 -33.86 -28.48
N ASP A 364 19.71 -35.15 -28.83
CA ASP A 364 18.54 -36.05 -28.85
C ASP A 364 18.05 -36.40 -27.45
N GLU A 365 18.94 -36.60 -26.48
CA GLU A 365 18.59 -36.78 -25.08
C GLU A 365 17.96 -35.52 -24.49
N LEU A 366 18.43 -34.34 -24.88
CA LEU A 366 17.83 -33.06 -24.52
C LEU A 366 16.40 -32.91 -25.05
N ARG A 367 16.17 -33.26 -26.32
CA ARG A 367 14.82 -33.24 -26.91
C ARG A 367 13.89 -34.19 -26.17
N ASN A 368 14.34 -35.39 -25.86
CA ASN A 368 13.56 -36.38 -25.10
C ASN A 368 13.22 -35.86 -23.70
N THR A 369 14.20 -35.24 -23.02
CA THR A 369 14.02 -34.65 -21.68
C THR A 369 13.02 -33.48 -21.71
N ILE A 370 13.08 -32.62 -22.72
CA ILE A 370 12.11 -31.52 -22.90
C ILE A 370 10.72 -32.08 -23.19
N ARG A 371 10.58 -33.05 -24.09
CA ARG A 371 9.29 -33.67 -24.42
C ARG A 371 8.68 -34.40 -23.21
N ALA A 372 9.50 -35.06 -22.40
CA ALA A 372 9.11 -35.60 -21.11
C ALA A 372 8.56 -34.52 -20.16
N ALA A 373 9.24 -33.37 -20.06
CA ALA A 373 8.76 -32.26 -19.24
C ALA A 373 7.46 -31.64 -19.78
N VAL A 374 7.35 -31.47 -21.11
CA VAL A 374 6.12 -31.00 -21.77
C VAL A 374 4.94 -31.91 -21.43
N PHE A 375 5.14 -33.23 -21.42
CA PHE A 375 4.11 -34.18 -21.04
C PHE A 375 3.60 -33.97 -19.61
N LEU A 376 4.51 -33.80 -18.64
CA LEU A 376 4.15 -33.53 -17.24
C LEU A 376 3.45 -32.18 -17.09
N VAL A 377 3.92 -31.13 -17.78
CA VAL A 377 3.27 -29.80 -17.81
C VAL A 377 1.87 -29.91 -18.39
N LYS A 378 1.68 -30.58 -19.54
CA LYS A 378 0.38 -30.78 -20.19
C LYS A 378 -0.65 -31.35 -19.22
N LYS A 379 -0.25 -32.33 -18.41
CA LYS A 379 -1.09 -32.93 -17.37
C LYS A 379 -1.36 -31.96 -16.22
N ALA A 380 -0.31 -31.32 -15.69
CA ALA A 380 -0.40 -30.40 -14.55
C ALA A 380 -1.21 -29.12 -14.84
N LEU A 381 -1.28 -28.68 -16.09
CA LEU A 381 -2.13 -27.56 -16.53
C LEU A 381 -3.62 -27.83 -16.30
N LEU A 382 -4.04 -29.09 -16.21
CA LEU A 382 -5.41 -29.50 -15.91
C LEU A 382 -5.67 -29.70 -14.42
N ASP A 383 -4.67 -29.46 -13.55
CA ASP A 383 -4.82 -29.63 -12.11
C ASP A 383 -5.78 -28.58 -11.52
N LYS A 384 -6.61 -29.01 -10.58
CA LYS A 384 -7.57 -28.14 -9.88
C LYS A 384 -6.91 -27.34 -8.77
N VAL A 385 -5.76 -27.79 -8.26
CA VAL A 385 -5.02 -27.14 -7.19
C VAL A 385 -4.16 -26.02 -7.76
N SER A 386 -4.36 -24.82 -7.21
CA SER A 386 -3.68 -23.60 -7.68
C SER A 386 -2.16 -23.70 -7.66
N SER A 387 -1.56 -24.27 -6.61
CA SER A 387 -0.10 -24.33 -6.47
C SER A 387 0.55 -25.21 -7.55
N VAL A 388 -0.02 -26.40 -7.79
CA VAL A 388 0.39 -27.31 -8.87
C VAL A 388 0.25 -26.65 -10.24
N PHE A 389 -0.87 -25.95 -10.48
CA PHE A 389 -1.06 -25.19 -11.72
C PHE A 389 0.03 -24.13 -11.91
N HIS A 390 0.34 -23.32 -10.89
CA HIS A 390 1.38 -22.30 -10.98
C HIS A 390 2.79 -22.90 -11.15
N ALA A 391 3.08 -24.05 -10.53
CA ALA A 391 4.32 -24.77 -10.76
C ALA A 391 4.45 -25.21 -12.24
N SER A 392 3.35 -25.66 -12.86
CA SER A 392 3.33 -25.98 -14.29
C SER A 392 3.57 -24.77 -15.19
N LEU A 393 2.99 -23.59 -14.85
CA LEU A 393 3.23 -22.34 -15.58
C LEU A 393 4.70 -21.90 -15.47
N LYS A 394 5.30 -22.03 -14.28
CA LYS A 394 6.70 -21.71 -14.04
C LYS A 394 7.63 -22.59 -14.87
N LEU A 395 7.36 -23.90 -14.90
CA LEU A 395 8.11 -24.86 -15.71
C LEU A 395 7.97 -24.58 -17.21
N LEU A 396 6.75 -24.32 -17.70
CA LEU A 396 6.52 -23.96 -19.10
C LEU A 396 7.25 -22.67 -19.51
N ARG A 397 7.21 -21.65 -18.65
CA ARG A 397 7.93 -20.39 -18.87
C ARG A 397 9.44 -20.62 -18.95
N LEU A 398 10.01 -21.43 -18.06
CA LEU A 398 11.44 -21.76 -18.09
C LEU A 398 11.82 -22.43 -19.43
N MET A 399 11.03 -23.40 -19.87
CA MET A 399 11.29 -24.15 -21.09
C MET A 399 11.31 -23.26 -22.33
N LEU A 400 10.31 -22.40 -22.48
CA LEU A 400 10.17 -21.53 -23.66
C LEU A 400 11.10 -20.30 -23.63
N SER A 401 11.41 -19.75 -22.45
CA SER A 401 12.19 -18.50 -22.33
C SER A 401 13.70 -18.70 -22.18
N GLN A 402 14.13 -19.83 -21.60
CA GLN A 402 15.55 -20.05 -21.28
C GLN A 402 16.10 -21.33 -21.91
N LEU A 403 15.45 -22.48 -21.72
CA LEU A 403 16.04 -23.76 -22.11
C LEU A 403 16.10 -23.99 -23.61
N ILE A 404 14.97 -23.89 -24.33
CA ILE A 404 14.96 -24.13 -25.78
C ILE A 404 15.87 -23.15 -26.53
N PRO A 405 15.87 -21.83 -26.21
CA PRO A 405 16.79 -20.88 -26.83
C PRO A 405 18.27 -21.14 -26.48
N SER A 406 18.61 -21.39 -25.21
CA SER A 406 20.01 -21.61 -24.78
C SER A 406 20.62 -22.90 -25.32
N LEU A 407 19.80 -23.94 -25.50
CA LEU A 407 20.23 -25.25 -26.00
C LEU A 407 20.21 -25.34 -27.53
N GLY A 408 19.69 -24.32 -28.22
CA GLY A 408 19.65 -24.26 -29.69
C GLY A 408 18.87 -25.42 -30.33
N LEU A 409 17.81 -25.91 -29.67
CA LEU A 409 17.04 -27.08 -30.13
C LEU A 409 16.13 -26.77 -31.33
N GLY A 410 15.99 -25.49 -31.67
CA GLY A 410 15.32 -25.01 -32.88
C GLY A 410 13.81 -24.83 -32.71
N ARG A 411 13.18 -24.31 -33.77
CA ARG A 411 11.74 -23.96 -33.79
C ARG A 411 10.81 -25.16 -33.63
N VAL A 412 11.24 -26.35 -34.04
CA VAL A 412 10.44 -27.58 -33.97
C VAL A 412 10.02 -27.91 -32.54
N GLU A 413 10.94 -27.78 -31.58
CA GLU A 413 10.63 -28.06 -30.16
C GLU A 413 9.76 -26.97 -29.53
N VAL A 414 9.92 -25.70 -29.96
CA VAL A 414 9.01 -24.62 -29.55
C VAL A 414 7.59 -24.90 -30.03
N THR A 415 7.43 -25.25 -31.31
CA THR A 415 6.13 -25.61 -31.89
C THR A 415 5.51 -26.79 -31.17
N HIS A 416 6.26 -27.87 -30.94
CA HIS A 416 5.78 -29.04 -30.20
C HIS A 416 5.32 -28.67 -28.78
N CYS A 417 6.11 -27.87 -28.05
CA CYS A 417 5.77 -27.42 -26.71
C CYS A 417 4.44 -26.64 -26.68
N LEU A 418 4.26 -25.72 -27.63
CA LEU A 418 3.03 -24.92 -27.75
C LEU A 418 1.83 -25.78 -28.14
N GLU A 419 1.94 -26.63 -29.15
CA GLU A 419 0.84 -27.49 -29.60
C GLU A 419 0.34 -28.41 -28.48
N GLN A 420 1.23 -28.91 -27.62
CA GLN A 420 0.86 -29.80 -26.52
C GLN A 420 0.26 -29.07 -25.31
N THR A 421 0.59 -27.79 -25.09
CA THR A 421 0.23 -27.06 -23.85
C THR A 421 -0.82 -25.96 -24.05
N LEU A 422 -0.82 -25.30 -25.21
CA LEU A 422 -1.68 -24.17 -25.52
C LEU A 422 -3.19 -24.50 -25.45
N PRO A 423 -3.69 -25.64 -25.96
CA PRO A 423 -5.11 -25.98 -25.84
C PRO A 423 -5.58 -26.06 -24.39
N ASN A 424 -4.75 -26.64 -23.50
CA ASN A 424 -5.07 -26.74 -22.08
C ASN A 424 -5.02 -25.36 -21.41
N LEU A 425 -4.02 -24.53 -21.73
CA LEU A 425 -3.94 -23.15 -21.24
C LEU A 425 -5.16 -22.32 -21.66
N LEU A 426 -5.55 -22.40 -22.93
CA LEU A 426 -6.74 -21.72 -23.45
C LEU A 426 -8.01 -22.19 -22.74
N ALA A 427 -8.15 -23.49 -22.47
CA ALA A 427 -9.27 -24.01 -21.70
C ALA A 427 -9.35 -23.38 -20.29
N ARG A 428 -8.20 -23.14 -19.63
CA ARG A 428 -8.16 -22.47 -18.30
C ARG A 428 -8.55 -20.99 -18.32
N THR A 429 -8.49 -20.32 -19.48
CA THR A 429 -8.99 -18.94 -19.60
C THR A 429 -10.51 -18.86 -19.44
N GLY A 430 -11.22 -19.98 -19.67
CA GLY A 430 -12.68 -20.09 -19.53
C GLY A 430 -13.17 -20.38 -18.12
N ASP A 431 -12.24 -20.64 -17.18
CA ASP A 431 -12.59 -20.87 -15.78
C ASP A 431 -13.35 -19.66 -15.21
N SER A 432 -14.14 -19.89 -14.15
CA SER A 432 -14.78 -18.80 -13.39
C SER A 432 -13.76 -17.70 -13.05
N PRO A 433 -14.18 -16.43 -12.93
CA PRO A 433 -13.28 -15.29 -12.66
C PRO A 433 -12.55 -15.50 -11.33
N ASN A 434 -11.42 -16.21 -11.43
CA ASN A 434 -10.56 -16.72 -10.39
C ASN A 434 -9.12 -16.43 -10.83
N ARG A 435 -8.20 -16.36 -9.87
CA ARG A 435 -6.76 -16.05 -10.11
C ARG A 435 -6.09 -16.92 -11.19
N LEU A 436 -6.58 -18.14 -11.40
CA LEU A 436 -6.09 -19.07 -12.43
C LEU A 436 -6.32 -18.58 -13.86
N ARG A 437 -7.49 -17.96 -14.14
CA ARG A 437 -7.79 -17.37 -15.45
C ARG A 437 -6.83 -16.23 -15.77
N ALA A 438 -6.61 -15.33 -14.80
CA ALA A 438 -5.70 -14.20 -14.96
C ALA A 438 -4.25 -14.66 -15.20
N ALA A 439 -3.79 -15.68 -14.46
CA ALA A 439 -2.47 -16.26 -14.63
C ALA A 439 -2.29 -16.92 -16.01
N ALA A 440 -3.30 -17.65 -16.51
CA ALA A 440 -3.29 -18.25 -17.84
C ALA A 440 -3.23 -17.19 -18.96
N ILE A 441 -4.07 -16.15 -18.88
CA ILE A 441 -4.08 -15.03 -19.82
C ILE A 441 -2.72 -14.33 -19.83
N THR A 442 -2.19 -14.00 -18.65
CA THR A 442 -0.89 -13.31 -18.51
C THR A 442 0.24 -14.13 -19.13
N LEU A 443 0.29 -15.45 -18.85
CA LEU A 443 1.33 -16.29 -19.44
C LEU A 443 1.20 -16.36 -20.97
N ILE A 444 -0.01 -16.52 -21.52
CA ILE A 444 -0.22 -16.55 -22.98
C ILE A 444 0.28 -15.25 -23.63
N GLN A 445 0.01 -14.10 -23.01
CA GLN A 445 0.49 -12.81 -23.50
C GLN A 445 2.02 -12.71 -23.43
N GLU A 446 2.63 -13.08 -22.30
CA GLU A 446 4.07 -13.09 -22.14
C GLU A 446 4.77 -13.97 -23.18
N ILE A 447 4.28 -15.21 -23.39
CA ILE A 447 4.93 -16.15 -24.31
C ILE A 447 4.72 -15.77 -25.77
N ALA A 448 3.61 -15.12 -26.12
CA ALA A 448 3.33 -14.70 -27.49
C ALA A 448 4.29 -13.62 -28.01
N ILE A 449 4.86 -12.80 -27.12
CA ILE A 449 5.81 -11.73 -27.45
C ILE A 449 7.25 -12.26 -27.63
N MET A 450 7.56 -13.45 -27.12
CA MET A 450 8.91 -14.03 -27.20
C MET A 450 9.33 -14.30 -28.65
N LYS A 451 10.57 -13.96 -29.02
CA LYS A 451 11.06 -14.01 -30.42
C LYS A 451 10.85 -15.37 -31.09
N ASP A 452 11.24 -16.45 -30.41
CA ASP A 452 11.17 -17.81 -30.96
C ASP A 452 9.73 -18.32 -31.08
N VAL A 453 8.84 -17.90 -30.17
CA VAL A 453 7.41 -18.23 -30.19
C VAL A 453 6.67 -17.41 -31.25
N ARG A 454 6.97 -16.11 -31.37
CA ARG A 454 6.41 -15.27 -32.44
C ARG A 454 6.74 -15.83 -33.82
N ALA A 455 7.96 -16.32 -33.99
CA ALA A 455 8.40 -16.95 -35.24
C ALA A 455 7.71 -18.29 -35.57
N SER A 456 7.06 -18.95 -34.60
CA SER A 456 6.31 -20.18 -34.82
C SER A 456 4.88 -19.94 -35.28
N GLN A 457 4.32 -18.74 -35.02
CA GLN A 457 2.95 -18.31 -35.39
C GLN A 457 1.82 -19.22 -34.88
N VAL A 458 2.12 -20.17 -33.97
CA VAL A 458 1.15 -21.13 -33.43
C VAL A 458 0.04 -20.44 -32.65
N ILE A 459 0.39 -19.50 -31.76
CA ILE A 459 -0.59 -18.82 -30.90
C ILE A 459 -1.60 -18.01 -31.73
N PRO A 460 -1.17 -17.11 -32.66
CA PRO A 460 -2.09 -16.40 -33.54
C PRO A 460 -2.99 -17.33 -34.36
N SER A 461 -2.42 -18.40 -34.94
CA SER A 461 -3.19 -19.38 -35.72
C SER A 461 -4.26 -20.09 -34.88
N GLU A 462 -3.99 -20.34 -33.60
CA GLU A 462 -4.95 -20.94 -32.67
C GLU A 462 -5.98 -19.94 -32.20
N LEU A 463 -5.68 -18.64 -32.11
CA LEU A 463 -6.63 -17.62 -31.65
C LEU A 463 -7.68 -17.24 -32.70
N VAL A 464 -7.34 -17.32 -33.99
CA VAL A 464 -8.24 -16.92 -35.10
C VAL A 464 -9.11 -18.07 -35.66
N LYS A 465 -9.01 -19.31 -35.15
CA LYS A 465 -9.92 -20.39 -35.60
C LYS A 465 -11.39 -20.03 -35.31
N PRO A 466 -12.32 -20.20 -36.26
CA PRO A 466 -13.74 -19.92 -36.01
C PRO A 466 -14.31 -20.70 -34.82
N PHE A 467 -15.32 -20.12 -34.14
CA PHE A 467 -16.02 -20.82 -33.07
C PHE A 467 -16.84 -21.99 -33.63
N LYS A 468 -16.83 -23.12 -32.92
CA LYS A 468 -17.76 -24.24 -33.20
C LYS A 468 -19.17 -23.86 -32.74
N SER A 469 -20.20 -24.52 -33.28
CA SER A 469 -21.57 -24.37 -32.78
C SER A 469 -21.62 -24.68 -31.27
N ASN A 470 -22.32 -23.83 -30.50
CA ASN A 470 -22.41 -23.91 -29.02
C ASN A 470 -21.09 -23.69 -28.26
N PHE A 471 -20.17 -22.87 -28.77
CA PHE A 471 -18.94 -22.54 -28.05
C PHE A 471 -19.23 -21.84 -26.69
N PRO A 472 -18.53 -22.19 -25.59
CA PRO A 472 -18.82 -21.58 -24.28
C PRO A 472 -18.57 -20.06 -24.26
N PRO A 473 -19.53 -19.23 -23.79
CA PRO A 473 -19.42 -17.78 -23.80
C PRO A 473 -18.16 -17.20 -23.15
N ARG A 474 -17.73 -17.77 -22.02
CA ARG A 474 -16.55 -17.29 -21.28
C ARG A 474 -15.24 -17.57 -22.01
N LEU A 475 -15.14 -18.72 -22.67
CA LEU A 475 -13.98 -19.06 -23.50
C LEU A 475 -13.97 -18.17 -24.75
N ALA A 476 -15.12 -17.95 -25.38
CA ALA A 476 -15.23 -17.07 -26.54
C ALA A 476 -14.77 -15.65 -26.21
N GLN A 477 -15.23 -15.12 -25.08
CA GLN A 477 -14.86 -13.79 -24.62
C GLN A 477 -13.36 -13.69 -24.33
N SER A 478 -12.78 -14.65 -23.57
CA SER A 478 -11.34 -14.62 -23.24
C SER A 478 -10.46 -14.71 -24.48
N ARG A 479 -10.88 -15.50 -25.48
CA ARG A 479 -10.17 -15.64 -26.75
C ARG A 479 -10.24 -14.37 -27.59
N ALA A 480 -11.39 -13.71 -27.63
CA ALA A 480 -11.56 -12.41 -28.29
C ALA A 480 -10.73 -11.30 -27.59
N GLU A 481 -10.71 -11.27 -26.25
CA GLU A 481 -9.89 -10.34 -25.47
C GLU A 481 -8.38 -10.57 -25.71
N LEU A 482 -7.94 -11.83 -25.77
CA LEU A 482 -6.55 -12.17 -26.10
C LEU A 482 -6.20 -11.76 -27.53
N LEU A 483 -7.11 -11.97 -28.49
CA LEU A 483 -6.94 -11.56 -29.88
C LEU A 483 -6.79 -10.04 -29.98
N GLU A 484 -7.69 -9.26 -29.37
CA GLU A 484 -7.64 -7.79 -29.39
C GLU A 484 -6.30 -7.27 -28.86
N LYS A 485 -5.86 -7.77 -27.69
CA LYS A 485 -4.60 -7.33 -27.08
C LYS A 485 -3.36 -7.73 -27.90
N LEU A 486 -3.30 -8.98 -28.36
CA LEU A 486 -2.14 -9.46 -29.12
C LEU A 486 -2.09 -8.87 -30.54
N LEU A 487 -3.23 -8.52 -31.13
CA LEU A 487 -3.27 -7.84 -32.42
C LEU A 487 -2.65 -6.44 -32.33
N VAL A 488 -2.90 -5.71 -31.23
CA VAL A 488 -2.28 -4.40 -30.97
C VAL A 488 -0.76 -4.52 -30.75
N GLU A 489 -0.31 -5.56 -30.04
CA GLU A 489 1.11 -5.74 -29.72
C GLU A 489 1.95 -6.32 -30.87
N LEU A 490 1.41 -7.29 -31.62
CA LEU A 490 2.14 -8.01 -32.67
C LEU A 490 1.93 -7.43 -34.07
N GLY A 491 0.83 -6.72 -34.30
CA GLY A 491 0.40 -6.25 -35.62
C GLY A 491 0.04 -7.39 -36.58
N THR A 492 -0.15 -7.06 -37.86
CA THR A 492 -0.45 -8.01 -38.95
C THR A 492 0.79 -8.48 -39.71
N ASP A 493 1.95 -7.88 -39.46
CA ASP A 493 3.17 -8.15 -40.22
C ASP A 493 3.99 -9.28 -39.57
N ASN A 494 4.12 -10.41 -40.27
CA ASN A 494 4.89 -11.59 -39.86
C ASN A 494 4.50 -12.16 -38.47
N SER A 495 3.34 -11.79 -37.94
CA SER A 495 2.83 -12.25 -36.64
C SER A 495 2.04 -13.55 -36.75
N GLY A 496 1.47 -13.84 -37.92
CA GLY A 496 0.48 -14.91 -38.10
C GLY A 496 -0.96 -14.39 -38.03
N PHE A 497 -1.18 -13.15 -37.59
CA PHE A 497 -2.44 -12.44 -37.81
C PHE A 497 -2.44 -11.85 -39.22
N THR A 498 -3.43 -12.18 -40.01
CA THR A 498 -3.67 -11.59 -41.33
C THR A 498 -5.02 -10.90 -41.32
N LEU A 499 -5.18 -9.88 -42.16
CA LEU A 499 -6.46 -9.18 -42.26
C LEU A 499 -7.61 -10.15 -42.55
N GLU A 500 -7.38 -11.10 -43.45
CA GLU A 500 -8.33 -12.16 -43.80
C GLU A 500 -8.68 -13.05 -42.60
N ASN A 501 -7.70 -13.58 -41.87
CA ASN A 501 -7.99 -14.55 -40.81
C ASN A 501 -8.66 -13.89 -39.59
N VAL A 502 -8.28 -12.65 -39.26
CA VAL A 502 -8.87 -11.90 -38.15
C VAL A 502 -10.30 -11.47 -38.49
N ILE A 503 -10.56 -10.95 -39.70
CA ILE A 503 -11.93 -10.57 -40.09
C ILE A 503 -12.82 -11.81 -40.16
N THR A 504 -12.35 -12.91 -40.77
CA THR A 504 -13.10 -14.18 -40.81
C THR A 504 -13.47 -14.68 -39.41
N PHE A 505 -12.56 -14.54 -38.44
CA PHE A 505 -12.86 -14.84 -37.05
C PHE A 505 -13.90 -13.89 -36.46
N CYS A 506 -13.75 -12.58 -36.66
CA CYS A 506 -14.63 -11.57 -36.08
C CYS A 506 -16.04 -11.63 -36.66
N THR A 507 -16.20 -11.91 -37.96
CA THR A 507 -17.52 -12.11 -38.58
C THR A 507 -18.25 -13.31 -37.98
N ALA A 508 -17.55 -14.42 -37.75
CA ALA A 508 -18.12 -15.56 -37.02
C ALA A 508 -18.43 -15.21 -35.54
N ALA A 509 -17.61 -14.38 -34.90
CA ALA A 509 -17.82 -13.93 -33.52
C ALA A 509 -19.00 -12.96 -33.36
N LEU A 510 -19.34 -12.18 -34.40
CA LEU A 510 -20.54 -11.32 -34.43
C LEU A 510 -21.83 -12.12 -34.33
N GLU A 511 -21.85 -13.39 -34.76
CA GLU A 511 -23.02 -14.27 -34.66
C GLU A 511 -23.14 -14.98 -33.31
N HIS A 512 -22.18 -14.79 -32.41
CA HIS A 512 -22.15 -15.47 -31.13
C HIS A 512 -23.29 -14.99 -30.19
N SER A 513 -23.85 -15.91 -29.38
CA SER A 513 -25.00 -15.62 -28.50
C SER A 513 -24.71 -14.58 -27.40
N ALA A 514 -23.46 -14.52 -26.92
CA ALA A 514 -23.01 -13.61 -25.88
C ALA A 514 -22.75 -12.18 -26.38
N LYS A 515 -23.39 -11.18 -25.75
CA LYS A 515 -23.26 -9.77 -26.12
C LYS A 515 -21.80 -9.26 -26.09
N GLY A 516 -21.05 -9.56 -25.03
CA GLY A 516 -19.66 -9.09 -24.89
C GLY A 516 -18.72 -9.60 -25.99
N VAL A 517 -18.96 -10.80 -26.51
CA VAL A 517 -18.17 -11.36 -27.64
C VAL A 517 -18.45 -10.58 -28.92
N ARG A 518 -19.72 -10.25 -29.19
CA ARG A 518 -20.10 -9.47 -30.36
C ARG A 518 -19.57 -8.04 -30.31
N GLU A 519 -19.61 -7.40 -29.14
CA GLU A 519 -19.08 -6.05 -28.95
C GLU A 519 -17.55 -6.01 -29.17
N LEU A 520 -16.82 -6.99 -28.64
CA LEU A 520 -15.37 -7.12 -28.89
C LEU A 520 -15.06 -7.38 -30.36
N ALA A 521 -15.81 -8.27 -31.03
CA ALA A 521 -15.63 -8.53 -32.46
C ALA A 521 -15.86 -7.26 -33.31
N ALA A 522 -16.90 -6.48 -32.98
CA ALA A 522 -17.14 -5.20 -33.64
C ALA A 522 -16.01 -4.19 -33.37
N SER A 523 -15.52 -4.10 -32.13
CA SER A 523 -14.37 -3.26 -31.73
C SER A 523 -13.12 -3.57 -32.57
N ILE A 524 -12.77 -4.86 -32.69
CA ILE A 524 -11.62 -5.32 -33.47
C ILE A 524 -11.78 -4.95 -34.95
N ILE A 525 -12.96 -5.17 -35.55
CA ILE A 525 -13.21 -4.81 -36.95
C ILE A 525 -13.09 -3.29 -37.17
N LEU A 526 -13.63 -2.47 -36.25
CA LEU A 526 -13.52 -1.01 -36.34
C LEU A 526 -12.07 -0.55 -36.25
N SER A 527 -11.27 -1.13 -35.35
CA SER A 527 -9.84 -0.85 -35.22
C SER A 527 -9.06 -1.23 -36.49
N LEU A 528 -9.37 -2.38 -37.10
CA LEU A 528 -8.79 -2.77 -38.39
C LEU A 528 -9.21 -1.85 -39.54
N TYR A 529 -10.47 -1.37 -39.54
CA TYR A 529 -10.95 -0.39 -40.52
C TYR A 529 -10.25 0.96 -40.37
N GLU A 530 -9.87 1.33 -39.15
CA GLU A 530 -9.07 2.53 -38.89
C GLU A 530 -7.72 2.48 -39.61
N GLN A 531 -7.08 1.31 -39.61
CA GLN A 531 -5.74 1.11 -40.15
C GLN A 531 -5.73 0.79 -41.66
N HIS A 532 -6.66 -0.05 -42.14
CA HIS A 532 -6.62 -0.61 -43.50
C HIS A 532 -7.80 -0.19 -44.40
N ARG A 533 -8.76 0.59 -43.89
CA ARG A 533 -9.87 1.23 -44.63
C ARG A 533 -10.54 0.24 -45.61
N GLY A 534 -10.39 0.50 -46.93
CA GLY A 534 -11.08 -0.22 -47.99
C GLY A 534 -10.75 -1.72 -48.07
N ALA A 535 -9.59 -2.15 -47.60
CA ALA A 535 -9.21 -3.57 -47.60
C ALA A 535 -10.07 -4.41 -46.63
N VAL A 536 -10.69 -3.79 -45.61
CA VAL A 536 -11.61 -4.49 -44.70
C VAL A 536 -12.96 -4.74 -45.35
N LEU A 537 -13.41 -3.81 -46.22
CA LEU A 537 -14.72 -3.89 -46.87
C LEU A 537 -14.84 -5.06 -47.84
N SER A 538 -13.73 -5.51 -48.45
CA SER A 538 -13.74 -6.68 -49.35
C SER A 538 -14.04 -8.00 -48.64
N TYR A 539 -13.85 -8.06 -47.31
CA TYR A 539 -14.09 -9.27 -46.50
C TYR A 539 -15.42 -9.24 -45.75
N LEU A 540 -16.18 -8.13 -45.83
CA LEU A 540 -17.49 -7.99 -45.20
C LEU A 540 -18.61 -8.12 -46.25
N PRO A 541 -19.82 -8.55 -45.85
CA PRO A 541 -20.97 -8.51 -46.75
C PRO A 541 -21.21 -7.08 -47.29
N PRO A 542 -21.67 -6.92 -48.54
CA PRO A 542 -21.96 -5.61 -49.10
C PRO A 542 -23.00 -4.84 -48.26
N ASN A 543 -22.85 -3.51 -48.21
CA ASN A 543 -23.72 -2.61 -47.44
C ASN A 543 -25.08 -2.39 -48.12
N ASP A 544 -25.81 -3.47 -48.33
CA ASP A 544 -27.13 -3.48 -48.95
C ASP A 544 -28.25 -3.36 -47.90
N ALA A 545 -29.45 -2.99 -48.35
CA ALA A 545 -30.62 -2.85 -47.50
C ALA A 545 -31.01 -4.14 -46.74
N SER A 546 -30.58 -5.32 -47.22
CA SER A 546 -30.74 -6.61 -46.52
C SER A 546 -29.76 -6.75 -45.35
N THR A 547 -28.48 -6.39 -45.54
CA THR A 547 -27.43 -6.40 -44.51
C THR A 547 -27.71 -5.38 -43.41
N GLN A 548 -28.26 -4.21 -43.77
CA GLN A 548 -28.67 -3.18 -42.81
C GLN A 548 -29.89 -3.55 -41.95
N LYS A 549 -30.66 -4.59 -42.31
CA LYS A 549 -31.72 -5.14 -41.44
C LYS A 549 -31.13 -5.85 -40.21
N ASN A 550 -29.90 -6.35 -40.29
CA ASN A 550 -29.21 -6.90 -39.15
C ASN A 550 -28.61 -5.75 -38.31
N PHE A 551 -29.14 -5.58 -37.09
CA PHE A 551 -28.75 -4.51 -36.17
C PHE A 551 -27.23 -4.45 -35.91
N LEU A 552 -26.54 -5.59 -35.91
CA LEU A 552 -25.10 -5.67 -35.67
C LEU A 552 -24.30 -5.06 -36.83
N TYR A 553 -24.63 -5.43 -38.07
CA TYR A 553 -23.99 -4.85 -39.25
C TYR A 553 -24.35 -3.38 -39.42
N LYS A 554 -25.60 -2.98 -39.11
CA LYS A 554 -25.98 -1.57 -39.08
C LYS A 554 -25.07 -0.77 -38.14
N THR A 555 -24.87 -1.25 -36.91
CA THR A 555 -24.00 -0.59 -35.92
C THR A 555 -22.55 -0.52 -36.41
N LEU A 556 -22.07 -1.56 -37.09
CA LEU A 556 -20.73 -1.63 -37.64
C LEU A 556 -20.52 -0.63 -38.79
N PHE A 557 -21.43 -0.59 -39.77
CA PHE A 557 -21.38 0.36 -40.90
C PHE A 557 -21.60 1.81 -40.45
N ASP A 558 -22.47 2.07 -39.47
CA ASP A 558 -22.60 3.38 -38.81
C ASP A 558 -21.28 3.79 -38.15
N GLY A 559 -20.55 2.82 -37.56
CA GLY A 559 -19.20 3.01 -37.03
C GLY A 559 -18.19 3.40 -38.10
N PHE A 560 -18.17 2.71 -39.25
CA PHE A 560 -17.32 3.08 -40.38
C PHE A 560 -17.64 4.49 -40.89
N GLY A 561 -18.92 4.84 -41.00
CA GLY A 561 -19.35 6.19 -41.41
C GLY A 561 -18.83 7.29 -40.48
N LYS A 562 -18.82 7.05 -39.16
CA LYS A 562 -18.22 7.97 -38.18
C LYS A 562 -16.71 8.12 -38.37
N ILE A 563 -16.01 7.01 -38.64
CA ILE A 563 -14.56 7.02 -38.84
C ILE A 563 -14.19 7.73 -40.14
N ASP A 564 -14.99 7.59 -41.20
CA ASP A 564 -14.81 8.27 -42.49
C ASP A 564 -15.29 9.73 -42.49
N GLY A 565 -15.77 10.24 -41.35
CA GLY A 565 -16.25 11.62 -41.22
C GLY A 565 -17.54 11.92 -41.98
N LYS A 566 -18.29 10.90 -42.42
CA LYS A 566 -19.63 11.10 -42.99
C LYS A 566 -20.60 11.41 -41.86
N THR A 567 -20.91 12.69 -41.69
CA THR A 567 -22.07 13.16 -40.90
C THR A 567 -23.30 12.38 -41.34
N ALA A 568 -23.81 11.54 -40.43
CA ALA A 568 -25.06 10.82 -40.63
C ALA A 568 -26.17 11.82 -40.98
N GLU A 569 -26.91 11.53 -42.05
CA GLU A 569 -28.17 12.22 -42.33
C GLU A 569 -29.13 12.04 -41.13
N PRO A 570 -29.95 13.05 -40.80
CA PRO A 570 -30.75 13.05 -39.59
C PRO A 570 -31.93 12.09 -39.70
N GLN A 571 -31.88 10.97 -38.97
CA GLN A 571 -33.09 10.21 -38.62
C GLN A 571 -33.77 10.87 -37.40
N GLN A 572 -35.04 11.24 -37.58
CA GLN A 572 -35.87 12.06 -36.69
C GLN A 572 -35.81 11.70 -35.18
N PRO A 573 -35.40 12.63 -34.30
CA PRO A 573 -35.46 12.48 -32.86
C PRO A 573 -36.78 13.04 -32.33
N GLY A 574 -37.75 12.16 -32.02
CA GLY A 574 -39.10 12.60 -31.61
C GLY A 574 -39.63 12.07 -30.27
N GLN A 575 -39.10 10.97 -29.71
CA GLN A 575 -39.76 10.31 -28.56
C GLN A 575 -38.86 9.93 -27.38
N LYS A 576 -37.53 9.95 -27.51
CA LYS A 576 -36.63 9.73 -26.37
C LYS A 576 -36.26 11.04 -25.66
N GLU A 577 -35.97 12.10 -26.41
CA GLU A 577 -35.58 13.40 -25.86
C GLU A 577 -36.69 14.06 -25.02
N LYS A 578 -37.98 13.90 -25.35
CA LYS A 578 -39.07 14.46 -24.52
C LYS A 578 -39.18 13.80 -23.14
N LYS A 579 -38.83 12.52 -23.02
CA LYS A 579 -38.85 11.81 -21.72
C LYS A 579 -37.62 12.14 -20.89
N GLU A 580 -36.48 12.30 -21.55
CA GLU A 580 -35.21 12.67 -20.92
C GLU A 580 -35.22 14.15 -20.49
N ILE A 581 -35.75 15.06 -21.32
CA ILE A 581 -35.94 16.47 -20.97
C ILE A 581 -36.93 16.62 -19.82
N HIS A 582 -38.02 15.85 -19.77
CA HIS A 582 -38.96 15.92 -18.65
C HIS A 582 -38.35 15.39 -17.33
N PHE A 583 -37.52 14.34 -17.42
CA PHE A 583 -36.78 13.81 -16.27
C PHE A 583 -35.65 14.75 -15.80
N LEU A 584 -34.90 15.33 -16.74
CA LEU A 584 -33.83 16.30 -16.49
C LEU A 584 -34.37 17.66 -16.03
N GLN A 585 -35.53 18.12 -16.51
CA GLN A 585 -36.20 19.31 -16.01
C GLN A 585 -36.68 19.13 -14.56
N LYS A 586 -37.10 17.91 -14.20
CA LYS A 586 -37.46 17.57 -12.82
C LYS A 586 -36.24 17.52 -11.90
N GLN A 587 -35.09 17.07 -12.38
CA GLN A 587 -33.82 17.11 -11.63
C GLN A 587 -33.19 18.51 -11.58
N LEU A 588 -33.30 19.31 -12.64
CA LEU A 588 -32.82 20.69 -12.69
C LEU A 588 -33.68 21.63 -11.82
N ALA A 589 -34.96 21.35 -11.64
CA ALA A 589 -35.79 22.08 -10.66
C ALA A 589 -35.35 21.81 -9.21
N ALA A 590 -34.79 20.62 -8.92
CA ALA A 590 -34.21 20.29 -7.62
C ALA A 590 -32.80 20.87 -7.43
N LEU A 591 -32.04 21.07 -8.52
CA LEU A 591 -30.66 21.57 -8.49
C LEU A 591 -30.53 23.10 -8.68
N LYS A 592 -31.60 23.80 -9.09
CA LYS A 592 -31.64 25.28 -9.17
C LYS A 592 -31.75 25.99 -7.81
N GLY A 593 -31.74 25.26 -6.70
CA GLY A 593 -31.68 25.83 -5.36
C GLY A 593 -30.28 26.25 -4.90
N ILE A 594 -29.20 25.83 -5.59
CA ILE A 594 -27.83 26.11 -5.14
C ILE A 594 -26.91 26.38 -6.34
N THR A 595 -26.86 27.63 -6.76
CA THR A 595 -25.66 28.27 -7.35
C THR A 595 -25.51 29.60 -6.60
N VAL A 596 -24.33 29.99 -6.13
CA VAL A 596 -23.23 30.68 -6.82
C VAL A 596 -22.08 30.72 -5.77
N GLY A 597 -20.78 30.62 -6.04
CA GLY A 597 -19.96 30.64 -7.24
C GLY A 597 -18.52 30.36 -6.81
N GLY A 598 -17.68 29.94 -7.74
CA GLY A 598 -16.33 29.43 -7.46
C GLY A 598 -15.28 30.49 -7.14
N ALA A 599 -14.11 30.01 -6.70
CA ALA A 599 -12.79 30.43 -7.17
C ALA A 599 -11.71 29.58 -6.50
N VAL A 600 -10.70 29.23 -7.31
CA VAL A 600 -9.44 28.55 -6.99
C VAL A 600 -8.61 29.36 -5.98
N ILE A 601 -7.88 28.71 -5.06
CA ILE A 601 -6.51 29.08 -4.62
C ILE A 601 -5.90 27.93 -3.77
N SER A 602 -4.58 27.84 -3.89
CA SER A 602 -3.66 26.76 -3.50
C SER A 602 -3.17 26.81 -2.04
N LEU A 603 -2.65 25.66 -1.58
CA LEU A 603 -1.52 25.46 -0.63
C LEU A 603 -1.69 25.84 0.86
N HIS A 604 -1.71 24.84 1.76
CA HIS A 604 -0.53 24.43 2.55
C HIS A 604 -0.89 23.33 3.59
N LEU A 605 -0.36 22.12 3.39
CA LEU A 605 -0.21 21.13 4.46
C LEU A 605 1.14 21.37 5.17
N HIS A 606 1.08 21.80 6.43
CA HIS A 606 2.10 21.48 7.42
C HIS A 606 1.47 21.43 8.81
N GLN A 607 1.98 20.52 9.64
CA GLN A 607 1.59 20.21 11.03
C GLN A 607 0.34 19.36 11.24
N LEU A 608 0.49 18.05 10.99
CA LEU A 608 -0.20 17.03 11.78
C LEU A 608 0.79 15.94 12.20
N SER A 609 1.36 16.09 13.39
CA SER A 609 1.90 14.95 14.15
C SER A 609 1.84 15.24 15.65
N GLN A 610 0.63 15.31 16.19
CA GLN A 610 0.28 14.88 17.54
C GLN A 610 -1.25 15.00 17.68
N HIS A 611 -1.86 14.07 18.41
CA HIS A 611 -3.30 13.83 18.56
C HIS A 611 -3.92 12.87 17.53
N LEU A 612 -3.59 11.59 17.67
CA LEU A 612 -4.55 10.53 17.36
C LEU A 612 -5.42 10.30 18.61
N ILE A 613 -6.71 10.02 18.36
CA ILE A 613 -7.73 9.45 19.27
C ILE A 613 -8.58 10.46 20.05
N ILE A 614 -9.61 11.02 19.39
CA ILE A 614 -10.95 11.18 20.00
C ILE A 614 -11.98 10.61 19.00
N SER A 615 -12.89 9.81 19.56
CA SER A 615 -13.99 9.03 18.99
C SER A 615 -14.67 9.48 17.69
N VAL A 616 -14.95 8.50 16.83
CA VAL A 616 -16.12 8.51 15.93
C VAL A 616 -17.38 8.41 16.79
N TYR A 617 -17.92 9.53 17.25
CA TYR A 617 -19.30 9.66 17.72
C TYR A 617 -19.80 11.09 17.49
N ASP A 618 -20.95 11.19 16.82
CA ASP A 618 -21.74 12.38 16.44
C ASP A 618 -21.10 13.37 15.44
N LEU A 619 -21.38 13.16 14.13
CA LEU A 619 -21.21 14.20 13.11
C LEU A 619 -22.02 15.48 13.42
N HIS A 620 -23.02 15.39 14.30
CA HIS A 620 -23.91 16.48 14.65
C HIS A 620 -23.46 17.30 15.86
N MET A 621 -22.20 17.19 16.32
CA MET A 621 -21.70 17.87 17.52
C MET A 621 -20.46 18.74 17.25
N CYS A 622 -20.52 20.01 17.67
CA CYS A 622 -19.36 20.91 17.61
C CYS A 622 -18.34 20.57 18.72
N ILE A 623 -17.08 20.33 18.34
CA ILE A 623 -16.02 19.93 19.28
C ILE A 623 -15.60 21.03 20.28
N PHE A 624 -15.76 22.31 19.91
CA PHE A 624 -15.33 23.44 20.75
C PHE A 624 -16.41 23.82 21.77
N CYS A 625 -17.64 24.08 21.29
CA CYS A 625 -18.73 24.52 22.16
C CYS A 625 -19.59 23.37 22.72
N GLY A 626 -19.53 22.17 22.13
CA GLY A 626 -20.30 21.01 22.56
C GLY A 626 -21.79 21.02 22.18
N LYS A 627 -22.26 22.00 21.38
CA LYS A 627 -23.65 22.02 20.89
C LYS A 627 -23.88 20.86 19.91
N LYS A 628 -25.05 20.22 20.02
CA LYS A 628 -25.53 19.22 19.07
C LYS A 628 -26.67 19.79 18.23
N ASP A 629 -26.60 19.66 16.92
CA ASP A 629 -27.61 20.16 15.98
C ASP A 629 -27.62 19.29 14.71
N GLU A 630 -28.79 18.88 14.23
CA GLU A 630 -28.93 18.04 13.03
C GLU A 630 -28.44 18.76 11.76
N SER A 631 -28.43 20.10 11.76
CA SER A 631 -27.89 20.93 10.67
C SER A 631 -26.35 20.97 10.61
N PHE A 632 -25.66 20.42 11.60
CA PHE A 632 -24.20 20.26 11.60
C PHE A 632 -23.78 19.09 10.69
N THR A 633 -23.91 19.29 9.38
CA THR A 633 -23.20 18.52 8.35
C THR A 633 -21.76 19.04 8.21
N GLU A 634 -20.92 18.46 7.34
CA GLU A 634 -19.53 18.93 7.11
C GLU A 634 -19.50 20.45 6.80
N ASP A 635 -20.32 20.91 5.85
CA ASP A 635 -20.48 22.33 5.51
C ASP A 635 -21.17 23.15 6.62
N GLY A 636 -22.08 22.52 7.38
CA GLY A 636 -22.78 23.15 8.50
C GLY A 636 -21.89 23.42 9.71
N LEU A 637 -20.96 22.51 10.01
CA LEU A 637 -19.93 22.67 11.03
C LEU A 637 -18.94 23.77 10.66
N ASP A 638 -18.53 23.85 9.39
CA ASP A 638 -17.66 24.92 8.91
C ASP A 638 -18.33 26.29 9.02
N LEU A 639 -19.62 26.40 8.66
CA LEU A 639 -20.39 27.62 8.87
C LEU A 639 -20.52 27.95 10.37
N HIS A 640 -20.72 26.94 11.21
CA HIS A 640 -20.77 27.09 12.66
C HIS A 640 -19.43 27.60 13.21
N TYR A 641 -18.29 27.00 12.87
CA TYR A 641 -16.95 27.45 13.27
C TYR A 641 -16.67 28.88 12.78
N TRP A 642 -17.08 29.18 11.55
CA TRP A 642 -16.79 30.46 10.92
C TRP A 642 -17.64 31.61 11.44
N LYS A 643 -18.93 31.40 11.74
CA LYS A 643 -19.90 32.48 12.08
C LYS A 643 -20.54 32.36 13.47
N GLN A 644 -20.77 31.16 14.01
CA GLN A 644 -21.71 30.97 15.13
C GLN A 644 -21.08 30.41 16.42
N CYS A 645 -19.89 29.79 16.36
CA CYS A 645 -19.27 29.17 17.52
C CYS A 645 -18.76 30.23 18.49
N LEU A 646 -19.34 30.27 19.70
CA LEU A 646 -19.00 31.27 20.73
C LEU A 646 -17.63 31.06 21.38
N MET A 647 -16.99 29.89 21.15
CA MET A 647 -15.66 29.56 21.65
C MET A 647 -14.53 30.01 20.71
N LEU A 648 -14.88 30.41 19.47
CA LEU A 648 -13.93 30.77 18.43
C LEU A 648 -14.08 32.23 18.05
N GLN A 649 -12.99 32.88 17.64
CA GLN A 649 -12.99 34.24 17.12
C GLN A 649 -12.09 34.35 15.90
N ARG A 650 -12.31 35.35 15.04
CA ARG A 650 -11.37 35.64 13.96
C ARG A 650 -10.29 36.55 14.48
N CYS A 651 -9.04 36.20 14.19
CA CYS A 651 -7.93 37.11 14.40
C CYS A 651 -8.08 38.31 13.45
N ASP A 652 -8.02 39.53 13.98
CA ASP A 652 -8.22 40.74 13.17
C ASP A 652 -7.07 40.98 12.17
N GLU A 653 -5.90 40.41 12.44
CA GLU A 653 -4.69 40.57 11.60
C GLU A 653 -4.65 39.58 10.44
N CYS A 654 -4.78 38.28 10.70
CA CYS A 654 -4.65 37.23 9.68
C CYS A 654 -5.99 36.61 9.24
N ARG A 655 -7.12 37.03 9.85
CA ARG A 655 -8.48 36.55 9.60
C ARG A 655 -8.72 35.06 9.88
N GLN A 656 -7.73 34.34 10.41
CA GLN A 656 -7.88 32.95 10.83
C GLN A 656 -8.84 32.82 12.01
N VAL A 657 -9.61 31.73 12.04
CA VAL A 657 -10.48 31.41 13.17
C VAL A 657 -9.66 30.66 14.22
N VAL A 658 -9.57 31.22 15.42
CA VAL A 658 -8.79 30.68 16.54
C VAL A 658 -9.66 30.57 17.79
N GLU A 659 -9.29 29.70 18.73
CA GLU A 659 -9.96 29.66 20.03
C GLU A 659 -9.71 30.96 20.81
N ILE A 660 -10.75 31.44 21.50
CA ILE A 660 -10.64 32.70 22.26
C ILE A 660 -9.52 32.60 23.32
N ALA A 661 -9.36 31.43 23.94
CA ALA A 661 -8.34 31.18 24.96
C ALA A 661 -6.90 31.15 24.41
N SER A 662 -6.70 30.90 23.11
CA SER A 662 -5.39 30.78 22.48
C SER A 662 -4.99 31.99 21.62
N LEU A 663 -5.86 33.00 21.47
CA LEU A 663 -5.60 34.17 20.62
C LEU A 663 -4.28 34.89 20.97
N THR A 664 -3.96 35.03 22.26
CA THR A 664 -2.71 35.66 22.70
C THR A 664 -1.48 34.87 22.26
N GLU A 665 -1.53 33.54 22.33
CA GLU A 665 -0.43 32.69 21.88
C GLU A 665 -0.31 32.72 20.35
N HIS A 666 -1.44 32.68 19.65
CA HIS A 666 -1.51 32.80 18.20
C HIS A 666 -0.83 34.10 17.70
N LEU A 667 -1.20 35.26 18.26
CA LEU A 667 -0.61 36.56 17.87
C LEU A 667 0.90 36.63 18.11
N LEU A 668 1.42 35.95 19.13
CA LEU A 668 2.85 36.00 19.48
C LEU A 668 3.70 34.97 18.73
N ARG A 669 3.13 33.82 18.34
CA ARG A 669 3.91 32.67 17.82
C ARG A 669 3.57 32.29 16.39
N GLU A 670 2.29 32.35 16.03
CA GLU A 670 1.74 31.69 14.84
C GLU A 670 1.21 32.67 13.78
N CYS A 671 0.81 33.89 14.17
CA CYS A 671 0.23 34.88 13.28
C CYS A 671 1.25 35.41 12.25
N GLU A 672 0.79 35.66 11.03
CA GLU A 672 1.60 36.24 9.94
C GLU A 672 2.21 37.60 10.32
N ASN A 673 1.47 38.40 11.12
CA ASN A 673 1.90 39.72 11.59
C ASN A 673 2.50 39.71 13.01
N ARG A 674 2.98 38.56 13.50
CA ARG A 674 3.52 38.42 14.88
C ARG A 674 4.61 39.43 15.25
N SER A 675 5.36 39.93 14.27
CA SER A 675 6.41 40.93 14.47
C SER A 675 5.89 42.27 15.00
N ARG A 676 4.59 42.55 14.85
CA ARG A 676 3.93 43.78 15.35
C ARG A 676 3.46 43.68 16.79
N PHE A 677 3.54 42.49 17.40
CA PHE A 677 3.04 42.23 18.75
C PHE A 677 4.18 41.79 19.66
N SER A 678 4.08 42.17 20.93
CA SER A 678 5.04 41.81 21.96
C SER A 678 4.31 41.45 23.24
N GLN A 679 4.87 40.51 23.99
CA GLN A 679 4.24 40.05 25.23
C GLN A 679 4.46 41.08 26.33
N CYS A 680 3.37 41.52 26.96
CA CYS A 680 3.44 42.40 28.11
C CYS A 680 4.03 41.65 29.32
N PRO A 681 5.11 42.15 29.96
CA PRO A 681 5.75 41.47 31.08
C PRO A 681 4.91 41.52 32.37
N ARG A 682 3.85 42.33 32.43
CA ARG A 682 2.98 42.49 33.60
C ARG A 682 1.70 41.66 33.56
N CYS A 683 0.99 41.63 32.43
CA CYS A 683 -0.28 40.89 32.27
C CYS A 683 -0.16 39.67 31.35
N SER A 684 0.98 39.48 30.67
CA SER A 684 1.23 38.39 29.71
C SER A 684 0.37 38.42 28.43
N GLU A 685 -0.36 39.52 28.18
CA GLU A 685 -1.15 39.74 26.95
C GLU A 685 -0.25 40.12 25.76
N ALA A 686 -0.75 39.87 24.55
CA ALA A 686 -0.12 40.29 23.31
C ALA A 686 -0.54 41.73 23.01
N VAL A 687 0.41 42.66 23.07
CA VAL A 687 0.18 44.09 22.86
C VAL A 687 0.99 44.55 21.65
N PRO A 688 0.47 45.44 20.79
CA PRO A 688 1.26 46.03 19.72
C PRO A 688 2.57 46.62 20.25
N THR A 689 3.69 46.30 19.59
CA THR A 689 5.04 46.65 20.08
C THR A 689 5.21 48.16 20.28
N GLU A 690 4.55 48.96 19.44
CA GLU A 690 4.57 50.43 19.49
C GLU A 690 3.83 51.00 20.71
N GLU A 691 2.82 50.31 21.22
CA GLU A 691 1.98 50.74 22.35
C GLU A 691 2.38 50.08 23.67
N LEU A 692 3.35 49.17 23.65
CA LEU A 692 3.76 48.37 24.80
C LEU A 692 4.22 49.23 25.98
N THR A 693 4.98 50.29 25.70
CA THR A 693 5.46 51.24 26.73
C THR A 693 4.32 52.01 27.36
N GLY A 694 3.35 52.50 26.56
CA GLY A 694 2.14 53.18 27.04
C GLY A 694 1.21 52.25 27.81
N HIS A 695 1.06 50.99 27.35
CA HIS A 695 0.24 49.97 28.02
C HIS A 695 0.79 49.62 29.40
N VAL A 696 2.10 49.36 29.53
CA VAL A 696 2.75 48.98 30.81
C VAL A 696 2.65 50.10 31.86
N GLN A 697 2.60 51.36 31.41
CA GLN A 697 2.51 52.56 32.25
C GLN A 697 1.06 52.99 32.53
N GLY A 698 0.11 52.67 31.64
CA GLY A 698 -1.30 53.04 31.77
C GLY A 698 -2.09 52.17 32.75
N SER A 699 -3.25 52.70 33.19
CA SER A 699 -4.21 51.99 34.06
C SER A 699 -4.90 50.79 33.39
N ASN A 700 -4.70 50.59 32.08
CA ASN A 700 -5.29 49.50 31.31
C ASN A 700 -4.52 48.18 31.45
N CYS A 701 -3.31 48.19 32.02
CA CYS A 701 -2.54 46.99 32.31
C CYS A 701 -2.80 46.53 33.75
N ASN A 702 -3.75 45.59 33.92
CA ASN A 702 -4.07 45.07 35.25
C ASN A 702 -3.06 44.01 35.70
N ARG A 703 -2.28 44.38 36.73
CA ARG A 703 -1.25 43.57 37.41
C ARG A 703 -1.87 42.27 37.95
N LYS A 704 -1.22 41.12 37.72
CA LYS A 704 -1.53 39.91 38.51
C LYS A 704 -1.19 40.22 39.97
N VAL A 705 -2.18 40.13 40.87
CA VAL A 705 -1.96 40.29 42.31
C VAL A 705 -1.10 39.12 42.79
N PRO A 706 0.09 39.34 43.38
CA PRO A 706 0.87 38.29 43.98
C PRO A 706 0.43 38.13 45.43
N GLY A 707 -0.35 37.08 45.76
CA GLY A 707 -0.67 36.85 47.16
C GLY A 707 -1.83 35.95 47.55
N GLU A 708 -2.61 35.36 46.64
CA GLU A 708 -3.59 34.33 47.02
C GLU A 708 -3.55 33.16 46.04
N GLY A 709 -3.54 31.95 46.59
CA GLY A 709 -2.96 30.75 45.99
C GLY A 709 -3.62 30.29 44.69
N ILE A 710 -2.88 30.39 43.58
CA ILE A 710 -2.95 29.39 42.53
C ILE A 710 -1.54 28.81 42.42
N ASN A 711 -1.35 27.65 43.06
CA ASN A 711 -0.21 26.78 42.79
C ASN A 711 -0.02 26.67 41.27
N SER A 712 1.22 26.82 40.84
CA SER A 712 1.65 26.64 39.45
C SER A 712 1.51 25.18 39.02
N THR A 713 0.27 24.71 38.89
CA THR A 713 -0.19 23.43 38.33
C THR A 713 -1.71 23.47 38.28
N VAL A 714 -2.25 24.34 37.42
CA VAL A 714 -3.63 24.18 36.94
C VAL A 714 -3.48 23.60 35.54
N PRO A 715 -3.89 22.34 35.28
CA PRO A 715 -3.85 21.74 33.96
C PRO A 715 -4.48 22.69 32.92
N LEU A 716 -3.93 22.75 31.70
CA LEU A 716 -4.50 23.51 30.58
C LEU A 716 -6.01 23.24 30.41
N LEU A 717 -6.44 22.01 30.73
CA LEU A 717 -7.83 21.56 30.78
C LEU A 717 -8.74 22.39 31.71
N SER A 718 -8.27 22.80 32.88
CA SER A 718 -9.06 23.55 33.87
C SER A 718 -9.30 24.99 33.44
N LEU A 719 -8.33 25.61 32.76
CA LEU A 719 -8.51 26.94 32.14
C LEU A 719 -9.49 26.86 30.97
N LEU A 720 -9.37 25.85 30.11
CA LEU A 720 -10.31 25.61 29.00
C LEU A 720 -11.75 25.40 29.51
N GLN A 721 -11.91 24.69 30.62
CA GLN A 721 -13.23 24.46 31.21
C GLN A 721 -13.84 25.73 31.83
N ALA A 722 -13.02 26.59 32.44
CA ALA A 722 -13.44 27.89 32.98
C ALA A 722 -13.83 28.89 31.86
N TRP A 723 -13.09 28.90 30.74
CA TRP A 723 -13.47 29.67 29.56
C TRP A 723 -14.78 29.17 28.94
N LYS A 724 -14.95 27.85 28.88
CA LYS A 724 -16.18 27.24 28.39
C LYS A 724 -17.40 27.61 29.25
N THR A 725 -17.28 27.57 30.58
CA THR A 725 -18.38 27.98 31.48
C THR A 725 -18.70 29.48 31.38
N HIS A 726 -17.67 30.33 31.29
CA HIS A 726 -17.85 31.79 31.14
C HIS A 726 -18.47 32.19 29.80
N LEU A 727 -18.02 31.61 28.68
CA LEU A 727 -18.50 31.96 27.34
C LEU A 727 -19.88 31.34 27.03
N MET A 728 -20.18 30.16 27.59
CA MET A 728 -21.41 29.40 27.32
C MET A 728 -22.48 29.52 28.41
N GLY A 729 -22.19 30.14 29.57
CA GLY A 729 -23.14 30.32 30.68
C GLY A 729 -24.36 31.17 30.33
N ARG A 730 -25.39 31.15 31.21
CA ARG A 730 -26.69 31.86 31.02
C ARG A 730 -26.50 33.36 30.75
N GLU A 731 -25.65 34.02 31.52
CA GLU A 731 -25.33 35.44 31.31
C GLU A 731 -24.26 35.64 30.22
N GLY A 732 -23.31 34.70 30.07
CA GLY A 732 -22.26 34.69 29.03
C GLY A 732 -21.35 35.94 29.00
N CYS A 733 -20.22 35.91 28.28
CA CYS A 733 -19.45 37.15 28.12
C CYS A 733 -20.20 38.15 27.21
N LYS A 734 -20.59 39.29 27.77
CA LYS A 734 -21.28 40.40 27.06
C LYS A 734 -20.41 41.06 25.98
N GLN A 735 -19.10 40.90 26.07
CA GLN A 735 -18.12 41.43 25.10
C GLN A 735 -17.80 40.44 23.97
N ASN A 736 -18.41 39.24 23.95
CA ASN A 736 -18.22 38.31 22.85
C ASN A 736 -19.01 38.81 21.62
N SER A 737 -18.30 39.28 20.60
CA SER A 737 -18.85 39.82 19.35
C SER A 737 -19.82 38.88 18.64
N ARG A 738 -19.64 37.56 18.79
CA ARG A 738 -20.52 36.54 18.20
C ARG A 738 -21.81 36.31 18.99
N ARG A 739 -21.87 36.73 20.26
CA ARG A 739 -23.09 36.70 21.09
C ARG A 739 -23.94 37.95 20.84
N THR A 740 -23.32 39.12 20.78
CA THR A 740 -24.01 40.39 20.45
C THR A 740 -24.59 40.38 19.03
N ALA A 741 -23.91 39.77 18.06
CA ALA A 741 -24.44 39.58 16.70
C ALA A 741 -25.69 38.67 16.62
N VAL A 742 -25.88 37.76 17.59
CA VAL A 742 -27.07 36.90 17.68
C VAL A 742 -28.24 37.64 18.35
N SER A 743 -27.97 38.50 19.34
CA SER A 743 -29.00 39.36 19.97
C SER A 743 -29.47 40.52 19.08
N GLN A 744 -28.66 40.97 18.11
CA GLN A 744 -29.01 42.09 17.21
C GLN A 744 -29.94 41.71 16.04
N ARG A 745 -30.30 40.43 15.86
CA ARG A 745 -31.27 40.01 14.82
C ARG A 745 -32.75 40.25 15.20
N THR A 746 -33.03 40.82 16.37
CA THR A 746 -34.40 41.07 16.85
C THR A 746 -34.82 42.54 16.91
N GLN A 747 -34.03 43.52 16.43
CA GLN A 747 -34.51 44.92 16.29
C GLN A 747 -33.93 45.62 15.04
N PRO A 748 -34.69 46.52 14.38
CA PRO A 748 -34.27 47.18 13.15
C PRO A 748 -33.34 48.39 13.41
N ALA A 749 -32.58 48.70 12.36
CA ALA A 749 -31.44 49.61 12.30
C ALA A 749 -31.65 51.05 12.82
N GLN A 750 -30.60 51.61 13.44
CA GLN A 750 -30.16 53.01 13.26
C GLN A 750 -28.62 53.05 13.32
N GLY A 751 -28.02 53.85 12.43
CA GLY A 751 -26.59 53.88 12.19
C GLY A 751 -25.80 54.75 13.18
N GLU A 752 -24.50 54.49 13.25
CA GLU A 752 -23.40 55.46 13.19
C GLU A 752 -22.08 54.69 13.28
N ALA A 753 -21.08 55.11 12.50
CA ALA A 753 -19.75 54.53 12.52
C ALA A 753 -19.03 54.92 13.82
N PHE A 754 -18.57 53.94 14.59
CA PHE A 754 -17.54 54.14 15.60
C PHE A 754 -16.42 53.11 15.42
N ILE A 755 -15.27 53.61 15.00
CA ILE A 755 -13.96 52.97 15.14
C ILE A 755 -13.66 52.96 16.64
N CYS A 756 -13.65 51.78 17.27
CA CYS A 756 -13.09 51.61 18.61
C CYS A 756 -11.95 50.60 18.53
N LEU A 757 -10.74 51.12 18.75
CA LEU A 757 -9.54 50.38 19.14
C LEU A 757 -9.86 49.49 20.36
N LEU A 758 -9.43 48.23 20.33
CA LEU A 758 -9.25 47.30 21.46
C LEU A 758 -10.30 47.34 22.61
N PRO A 759 -11.16 46.32 22.78
CA PRO A 759 -11.80 46.07 24.06
C PRO A 759 -10.99 45.08 24.89
N ALA A 760 -10.29 45.66 25.86
CA ALA A 760 -9.86 45.03 27.09
C ALA A 760 -10.91 44.07 27.71
N TRP A 761 -10.54 42.78 27.84
CA TRP A 761 -10.93 41.77 28.85
C TRP A 761 -12.39 41.21 28.89
N CYS A 762 -12.55 39.94 28.48
CA CYS A 762 -13.47 39.00 29.14
C CYS A 762 -12.70 38.27 30.26
N ARG A 763 -12.72 38.78 31.50
CA ARG A 763 -12.26 38.01 32.68
C ARG A 763 -13.35 37.06 33.10
N VAL A 764 -12.98 35.81 33.37
CA VAL A 764 -13.74 34.96 34.29
C VAL A 764 -13.62 35.63 35.67
N GLN A 765 -14.59 36.48 36.03
CA GLN A 765 -14.81 36.85 37.42
C GLN A 765 -15.42 35.66 38.14
N GLU A 766 -14.86 35.37 39.31
CA GLU A 766 -15.25 34.31 40.23
C GLU A 766 -16.76 34.29 40.48
N VAL A 767 -17.36 33.11 40.31
CA VAL A 767 -18.38 32.56 41.22
C VAL A 767 -18.06 31.09 41.42
#